data_AF-A0A6Q2Z4Z3-F1
#
_entry.id   AF-A0A6Q2Z4Z3-F1
#
_cell.length_a   1.000
_cell.length_b   1.000
_cell.length_c   1.000
_cell.angle_alpha   90.00
_cell.angle_beta   90.00
_cell.angle_gamma   90.00
#
_symmetry.space_group_name_H-M   'P 1'
#
loop_
_entity.id
_entity.type
_entity.pdbx_description
1 polymer ?
#
loop_
_entity_poly.entity_id
_entity_poly.type
_entity_poly.pdbx_seq_one_letter_code
_entity_poly.pdbx_strand_id
1 'polypeptide(L)'
;MERVRDYLRMKLVFVAALALFALSSVDRVDSSAYDKIVTHSRIRARLEGPNVCALQQVLGTKKKYFSTCRNWYKGSICGKKAMVLYECCPGYMKLQGMKGCPAVAPIDHVYGTLGLVKADMTQKYSDISKLREEIEGKGSFTMFAPSDEAWELLNPVRSGLVSNVNIELYNALHYHMVKRRLLTKDLKNDMTVTSMYNNLGLYINHYSNGIVTVNCARIIYGNQVATNGVVHVIDRDRLSGCRLLLTNTWCCSLSVLESMMDKLGQPGHFTLFAPTNEAMDALGSRFLERIMGDKAIIAALVNYHLLNSVQCSEAIMAGTVYETAEGSTVEIGCDGDSLTVNGFKMVLRKDIVTTNGVIHLIDKVLIPNSAKEVMELVGDSQSTYNDLMSELGLSAAMKSTNEYTLLAPQNHAFSNEVLSMDQSQLKRILENHILLSKITLSDLYHGQRLNTISGNVVRAFIYRTAVCIENACMLRGSKEGSNGALHPMKSLIKPAKTTMYQVLKNDGRFRIFLSLMESADLLELLKQEGSYTVFAPTNDAFQGLTPKDLALLTSDVNALRTILLYHFSNGVFINQGLEGGVTNLLKTIQGHNLQLLSVNNSIHVNSLNVPDFDLMATNGVIHVVKNILYPGDLPVGREDLLALLKRLIKYLQIKYVSGYTYREIPLTFMRPDVTHVTRIIEGQPITKVTRVIEGEPSITKVTRVIEGEPSITKVTRVIEGEPSITKVTRVIEGEPSITKVTRVIEGEPSITKVTRVIEGEPSVTKVTRVIEGEPTFNKVTRLIEGEPSITKVTRVIDGVPSITKVTRVIESKCVFEMVGLYFGLTCLIKQTFWESYF
;
A
#
# COMPACT_ATOMS: atom_id res chain seq x y z
N MET A 1 -45.29 -15.47 -49.46
CA MET A 1 -45.19 -14.00 -49.63
C MET A 1 -44.97 -13.27 -48.30
N GLU A 2 -45.61 -13.65 -47.20
CA GLU A 2 -45.42 -13.00 -45.88
C GLU A 2 -43.98 -13.10 -45.36
N ARG A 3 -43.34 -14.27 -45.50
CA ARG A 3 -41.96 -14.50 -45.04
C ARG A 3 -40.90 -13.62 -45.73
N VAL A 4 -41.18 -13.14 -46.96
CA VAL A 4 -40.31 -12.22 -47.70
C VAL A 4 -40.55 -10.77 -47.26
N ARG A 5 -41.79 -10.43 -46.89
CA ARG A 5 -42.18 -9.10 -46.40
C ARG A 5 -41.59 -8.82 -45.02
N ASP A 6 -41.52 -9.82 -44.14
CA ASP A 6 -40.90 -9.70 -42.82
C ASP A 6 -39.37 -9.57 -42.90
N TYR A 7 -38.74 -10.29 -43.83
CA TYR A 7 -37.30 -10.18 -44.08
C TYR A 7 -36.92 -8.80 -44.64
N LEU A 8 -37.76 -8.21 -45.50
CA LEU A 8 -37.57 -6.86 -46.03
C LEU A 8 -37.78 -5.78 -44.96
N ARG A 9 -38.78 -5.94 -44.09
CA ARG A 9 -39.00 -5.03 -42.94
C ARG A 9 -37.85 -5.09 -41.95
N MET A 10 -37.32 -6.27 -41.66
CA MET A 10 -36.19 -6.43 -40.74
C MET A 10 -34.91 -5.79 -41.31
N LYS A 11 -34.64 -5.91 -42.61
CA LYS A 11 -33.54 -5.19 -43.27
C LYS A 11 -33.74 -3.68 -43.28
N LEU A 12 -34.96 -3.18 -43.52
CA LEU A 12 -35.24 -1.74 -43.47
C LEU A 12 -35.04 -1.16 -42.06
N VAL A 13 -35.48 -1.89 -41.02
CA VAL A 13 -35.26 -1.49 -39.62
C VAL A 13 -33.79 -1.55 -39.25
N PHE A 14 -33.04 -2.56 -39.73
CA PHE A 14 -31.60 -2.65 -39.48
C PHE A 14 -30.82 -1.55 -40.19
N VAL A 15 -31.17 -1.21 -41.44
CA VAL A 15 -30.54 -0.11 -42.19
C VAL A 15 -30.92 1.24 -41.62
N ALA A 16 -32.16 1.44 -41.18
CA ALA A 16 -32.59 2.66 -40.48
C ALA A 16 -31.88 2.80 -39.12
N ALA A 17 -31.72 1.70 -38.37
CA ALA A 17 -30.97 1.69 -37.12
C ALA A 17 -29.48 1.93 -37.34
N LEU A 18 -28.88 1.38 -38.40
CA LEU A 18 -27.48 1.65 -38.76
C LEU A 18 -27.28 3.07 -39.26
N ALA A 19 -28.25 3.65 -39.98
CA ALA A 19 -28.23 5.03 -40.42
C ALA A 19 -28.42 6.00 -39.23
N LEU A 20 -29.31 5.69 -38.27
CA LEU A 20 -29.44 6.42 -37.02
C LEU A 20 -28.18 6.30 -36.14
N PHE A 21 -27.54 5.13 -36.11
CA PHE A 21 -26.28 4.92 -35.39
C PHE A 21 -25.12 5.65 -36.07
N ALA A 22 -25.04 5.61 -37.40
CA ALA A 22 -24.07 6.35 -38.21
C ALA A 22 -24.26 7.86 -38.05
N LEU A 23 -25.49 8.38 -38.13
CA LEU A 23 -25.81 9.79 -37.89
C LEU A 23 -25.56 10.21 -36.44
N SER A 24 -25.72 9.30 -35.45
CA SER A 24 -25.34 9.57 -34.05
C SER A 24 -23.82 9.51 -33.79
N SER A 25 -23.06 8.89 -34.69
CA SER A 25 -21.60 8.75 -34.60
C SER A 25 -20.82 9.82 -35.38
N VAL A 26 -21.49 10.55 -36.30
CA VAL A 26 -20.86 11.57 -37.16
C VAL A 26 -20.79 12.96 -36.53
N ASP A 27 -21.47 13.21 -35.40
CA ASP A 27 -21.40 14.48 -34.64
C ASP A 27 -20.74 14.34 -33.26
N ARG A 28 -19.69 13.52 -33.14
CA ARG A 28 -18.70 13.77 -32.07
C ARG A 28 -17.73 14.84 -32.53
N VAL A 29 -18.22 16.08 -32.59
CA VAL A 29 -17.33 17.25 -32.51
C VAL A 29 -16.54 17.09 -31.22
N ASP A 30 -15.21 17.00 -31.30
CA ASP A 30 -14.33 16.91 -30.14
C ASP A 30 -14.55 18.13 -29.23
N SER A 31 -15.46 17.99 -28.27
CA SER A 31 -15.80 19.02 -27.29
C SER A 31 -14.74 19.04 -26.19
N SER A 32 -14.18 20.20 -25.90
CA SER A 32 -13.19 20.36 -24.83
C SER A 32 -13.81 20.16 -23.43
N ALA A 33 -12.99 20.01 -22.39
CA ALA A 33 -13.50 19.91 -21.02
C ALA A 33 -14.30 21.17 -20.64
N TYR A 34 -13.83 22.35 -21.05
CA TYR A 34 -14.56 23.61 -20.95
C TYR A 34 -15.95 23.54 -21.60
N ASP A 35 -16.05 23.09 -22.87
CA ASP A 35 -17.31 23.06 -23.62
C ASP A 35 -18.34 22.12 -22.97
N LYS A 36 -17.87 20.97 -22.46
CA LYS A 36 -18.72 20.03 -21.71
C LYS A 36 -19.30 20.68 -20.46
N ILE A 37 -18.49 21.43 -19.70
CA ILE A 37 -18.94 22.07 -18.46
C ILE A 37 -19.90 23.22 -18.76
N VAL A 38 -19.63 24.04 -19.78
CA VAL A 38 -20.56 25.10 -20.21
C VAL A 38 -21.89 24.50 -20.68
N THR A 39 -21.85 23.37 -21.39
CA THR A 39 -23.07 22.65 -21.79
C THR A 39 -23.87 22.16 -20.57
N HIS A 40 -23.20 21.59 -19.57
CA HIS A 40 -23.85 21.20 -18.32
C HIS A 40 -24.41 22.41 -17.55
N SER A 41 -23.70 23.53 -17.56
CA SER A 41 -24.13 24.79 -16.96
C SER A 41 -25.43 25.31 -17.60
N ARG A 42 -25.56 25.23 -18.94
CA ARG A 42 -26.79 25.53 -19.68
C ARG A 42 -27.95 24.64 -19.26
N ILE A 43 -27.72 23.33 -19.14
CA ILE A 43 -28.75 22.38 -18.71
C ILE A 43 -29.28 22.73 -17.31
N ARG A 44 -28.41 23.16 -16.39
CA ARG A 44 -28.80 23.58 -15.04
C ARG A 44 -29.64 24.86 -15.05
N ALA A 45 -29.32 25.81 -15.93
CA ALA A 45 -30.02 27.09 -16.06
C ALA A 45 -31.24 27.06 -16.99
N ARG A 46 -31.66 25.89 -17.51
CA ARG A 46 -32.73 25.78 -18.52
C ARG A 46 -34.05 26.46 -18.12
N LEU A 47 -34.35 26.55 -16.82
CA LEU A 47 -35.57 27.16 -16.30
C LEU A 47 -35.52 28.70 -16.31
N GLU A 48 -34.32 29.28 -16.33
CA GLU A 48 -34.10 30.74 -16.35
C GLU A 48 -34.29 31.34 -17.75
N GLY A 49 -34.26 30.52 -18.80
CA GLY A 49 -34.53 30.89 -20.18
C GLY A 49 -33.48 30.38 -21.17
N PRO A 50 -33.63 30.68 -22.48
CA PRO A 50 -32.69 30.24 -23.50
C PRO A 50 -31.31 30.85 -23.28
N ASN A 51 -30.26 30.06 -23.55
CA ASN A 51 -28.85 30.46 -23.49
C ASN A 51 -28.39 31.11 -22.18
N VAL A 52 -29.05 30.80 -21.06
CA VAL A 52 -28.58 31.14 -19.72
C VAL A 52 -27.62 30.06 -19.22
N CYS A 53 -26.59 30.47 -18.51
CA CYS A 53 -25.60 29.62 -17.87
C CYS A 53 -25.65 29.80 -16.36
N ALA A 54 -25.53 28.70 -15.63
CA ALA A 54 -25.42 28.69 -14.18
C ALA A 54 -23.94 28.71 -13.76
N LEU A 55 -23.52 29.74 -13.03
CA LEU A 55 -22.18 29.89 -12.48
C LEU A 55 -22.22 29.78 -10.95
N GLN A 56 -21.12 29.35 -10.35
CA GLN A 56 -20.93 29.42 -8.90
C GLN A 56 -20.02 30.59 -8.56
N GLN A 57 -20.50 31.49 -7.70
CA GLN A 57 -19.71 32.59 -7.15
C GLN A 57 -19.36 32.29 -5.69
N VAL A 58 -18.09 32.41 -5.35
CA VAL A 58 -17.62 32.17 -3.97
C VAL A 58 -18.02 33.33 -3.07
N LEU A 59 -18.72 33.05 -1.96
CA LEU A 59 -19.18 34.07 -1.02
C LEU A 59 -18.02 34.94 -0.52
N GLY A 60 -18.24 36.25 -0.49
CA GLY A 60 -17.22 37.23 -0.11
C GLY A 60 -16.22 37.58 -1.21
N THR A 61 -16.34 36.99 -2.41
CA THR A 61 -15.47 37.29 -3.56
C THR A 61 -16.28 37.60 -4.81
N LYS A 62 -15.63 38.20 -5.82
CA LYS A 62 -16.18 38.36 -7.18
C LYS A 62 -15.85 37.18 -8.12
N LYS A 63 -15.20 36.12 -7.61
CA LYS A 63 -14.74 34.99 -8.44
C LYS A 63 -15.92 34.09 -8.82
N LYS A 64 -16.07 33.87 -10.12
CA LYS A 64 -17.13 33.04 -10.73
C LYS A 64 -16.53 31.84 -11.45
N TYR A 65 -17.19 30.70 -11.33
CA TYR A 65 -16.75 29.43 -11.90
C TYR A 65 -17.87 28.72 -12.65
N PHE A 66 -17.54 28.21 -13.83
CA PHE A 66 -18.26 27.11 -14.44
C PHE A 66 -17.79 25.82 -13.77
N SER A 67 -18.59 25.24 -12.87
CA SER A 67 -18.17 24.11 -12.06
C SER A 67 -18.66 22.76 -12.58
N THR A 68 -17.82 21.74 -12.39
CA THR A 68 -18.17 20.33 -12.64
C THR A 68 -19.36 19.90 -11.77
N CYS A 69 -20.05 18.81 -12.13
CA CYS A 69 -21.16 18.29 -11.31
C CYS A 69 -20.70 17.98 -9.87
N ARG A 70 -19.50 17.39 -9.71
CA ARG A 70 -18.94 17.08 -8.39
C ARG A 70 -18.79 18.32 -7.50
N ASN A 71 -18.27 19.41 -8.05
CA ASN A 71 -18.09 20.66 -7.30
C ASN A 71 -19.42 21.39 -7.10
N TRP A 72 -20.33 21.31 -8.08
CA TRP A 72 -21.67 21.88 -7.97
C TRP A 72 -22.43 21.36 -6.75
N TYR A 73 -22.50 20.03 -6.59
CA TYR A 73 -23.21 19.39 -5.48
C TYR A 73 -22.53 19.57 -4.12
N LYS A 74 -21.22 19.85 -4.08
CA LYS A 74 -20.53 20.21 -2.83
C LYS A 74 -21.02 21.55 -2.25
N GLY A 75 -21.59 22.43 -3.07
CA GLY A 75 -22.08 23.76 -2.63
C GLY A 75 -20.99 24.70 -2.08
N SER A 76 -19.72 24.33 -2.24
CA SER A 76 -18.56 25.08 -1.75
C SER A 76 -17.38 24.96 -2.70
N ILE A 77 -16.56 26.00 -2.76
CA ILE A 77 -15.31 26.09 -3.54
C ILE A 77 -14.25 26.62 -2.58
N CYS A 78 -13.10 25.95 -2.49
CA CYS A 78 -12.03 26.29 -1.56
C CYS A 78 -12.52 26.48 -0.11
N GLY A 79 -13.35 25.56 0.39
CA GLY A 79 -13.90 25.62 1.76
C GLY A 79 -14.93 26.72 2.03
N LYS A 80 -15.19 27.62 1.07
CA LYS A 80 -16.17 28.70 1.18
C LYS A 80 -17.46 28.32 0.47
N LYS A 81 -18.61 28.67 1.05
CA LYS A 81 -19.92 28.47 0.40
C LYS A 81 -19.97 29.23 -0.93
N ALA A 82 -20.58 28.61 -1.95
CA ALA A 82 -20.75 29.22 -3.26
C ALA A 82 -22.25 29.47 -3.53
N MET A 83 -22.57 30.67 -4.01
CA MET A 83 -23.92 31.01 -4.48
C MET A 83 -24.04 30.71 -5.98
N VAL A 84 -25.23 30.33 -6.40
CA VAL A 84 -25.54 30.15 -7.82
C VAL A 84 -25.95 31.48 -8.44
N LEU A 85 -25.30 31.86 -9.52
CA LEU A 85 -25.60 33.03 -10.33
C LEU A 85 -26.02 32.59 -11.74
N TYR A 86 -26.97 33.30 -12.32
CA TYR A 86 -27.45 33.04 -13.67
C TYR A 86 -27.12 34.21 -14.58
N GLU A 87 -26.28 33.94 -15.59
CA GLU A 87 -25.83 34.93 -16.56
C GLU A 87 -25.99 34.40 -17.98
N CYS A 88 -25.92 35.28 -18.98
CA CYS A 88 -25.89 34.82 -20.36
C CYS A 88 -24.64 33.98 -20.60
N CYS A 89 -24.81 32.86 -21.30
CA CYS A 89 -23.67 32.09 -21.76
C CYS A 89 -22.80 32.93 -22.71
N PRO A 90 -21.49 32.62 -22.82
CA PRO A 90 -20.60 33.30 -23.76
C PRO A 90 -21.20 33.38 -25.18
N GLY A 91 -21.20 34.59 -25.76
CA GLY A 91 -21.77 34.88 -27.08
C GLY A 91 -23.27 35.25 -27.12
N TYR A 92 -23.97 35.30 -25.97
CA TYR A 92 -25.40 35.63 -25.92
C TYR A 92 -25.69 36.84 -25.02
N MET A 93 -26.80 37.53 -25.29
CA MET A 93 -27.22 38.72 -24.55
C MET A 93 -28.72 38.74 -24.25
N LYS A 94 -29.12 39.53 -23.25
CA LYS A 94 -30.52 39.74 -22.88
C LYS A 94 -31.17 40.75 -23.84
N LEU A 95 -32.45 40.55 -24.13
CA LEU A 95 -33.30 41.54 -24.79
C LEU A 95 -34.32 42.08 -23.78
N GLN A 96 -34.59 43.38 -23.84
CA GLN A 96 -35.53 44.03 -22.93
C GLN A 96 -36.93 43.38 -23.04
N GLY A 97 -37.51 43.01 -21.90
CA GLY A 97 -38.82 42.36 -21.84
C GLY A 97 -38.84 40.86 -22.17
N MET A 98 -37.70 40.24 -22.54
CA MET A 98 -37.62 38.81 -22.82
C MET A 98 -36.92 38.03 -21.71
N LYS A 99 -37.37 36.79 -21.47
CA LYS A 99 -36.76 35.88 -20.49
C LYS A 99 -35.48 35.24 -21.04
N GLY A 100 -34.46 35.11 -20.20
CA GLY A 100 -33.16 34.53 -20.56
C GLY A 100 -32.31 35.40 -21.48
N CYS A 101 -31.57 34.76 -22.39
CA CYS A 101 -30.64 35.40 -23.32
C CYS A 101 -30.95 34.97 -24.77
N PRO A 102 -32.04 35.48 -25.35
CA PRO A 102 -32.53 35.03 -26.66
C PRO A 102 -31.70 35.55 -27.83
N ALA A 103 -30.90 36.60 -27.65
CA ALA A 103 -30.09 37.20 -28.71
C ALA A 103 -28.64 36.72 -28.66
N VAL A 104 -28.02 36.65 -29.84
CA VAL A 104 -26.58 36.45 -30.01
C VAL A 104 -25.91 37.82 -29.98
N ALA A 105 -24.77 37.92 -29.32
CA ALA A 105 -24.00 39.17 -29.34
C ALA A 105 -23.54 39.49 -30.77
N PRO A 106 -23.62 40.74 -31.22
CA PRO A 106 -23.10 41.12 -32.53
C PRO A 106 -21.62 40.77 -32.58
N ILE A 107 -21.17 40.25 -33.72
CA ILE A 107 -19.75 40.05 -33.97
C ILE A 107 -19.17 41.37 -34.48
N ASP A 108 -18.02 41.75 -33.93
CA ASP A 108 -17.26 42.92 -34.35
C ASP A 108 -15.81 42.50 -34.57
N HIS A 109 -14.93 43.39 -35.05
CA HIS A 109 -13.49 43.14 -35.02
C HIS A 109 -13.00 42.99 -33.56
N VAL A 110 -11.76 42.51 -33.39
CA VAL A 110 -11.19 42.22 -32.06
C VAL A 110 -11.27 43.45 -31.14
N TYR A 111 -10.98 44.66 -31.64
CA TYR A 111 -11.09 45.89 -30.84
C TYR A 111 -12.53 46.17 -30.33
N GLY A 112 -13.55 46.06 -31.19
CA GLY A 112 -14.94 46.28 -30.78
C GLY A 112 -15.45 45.19 -29.83
N THR A 113 -14.98 43.96 -30.05
CA THR A 113 -15.28 42.81 -29.18
C THR A 113 -14.78 43.02 -27.75
N LEU A 114 -13.66 43.74 -27.53
CA LEU A 114 -13.18 44.09 -26.18
C LEU A 114 -14.25 44.84 -25.37
N GLY A 115 -14.95 45.80 -25.98
CA GLY A 115 -16.05 46.51 -25.33
C GLY A 115 -17.28 45.64 -25.09
N LEU A 116 -17.60 44.73 -26.03
CA LEU A 116 -18.72 43.78 -25.86
C LEU A 116 -18.52 42.84 -24.66
N VAL A 117 -17.27 42.48 -24.36
CA VAL A 117 -16.90 41.60 -23.23
C VAL A 117 -16.57 42.37 -21.96
N LYS A 118 -16.74 43.71 -21.96
CA LYS A 118 -16.43 44.61 -20.83
C LYS A 118 -14.97 44.55 -20.39
N ALA A 119 -14.05 44.47 -21.34
CA ALA A 119 -12.62 44.67 -21.12
C ALA A 119 -12.24 46.10 -21.53
N ASP A 120 -12.92 47.08 -20.93
CA ASP A 120 -12.91 48.48 -21.36
C ASP A 120 -11.52 49.11 -21.19
N MET A 121 -10.78 48.71 -20.15
CA MET A 121 -9.39 49.14 -19.96
C MET A 121 -8.47 48.58 -21.04
N THR A 122 -8.60 47.30 -21.40
CA THR A 122 -7.82 46.69 -22.49
C THR A 122 -8.15 47.34 -23.83
N GLN A 123 -9.42 47.67 -24.06
CA GLN A 123 -9.84 48.42 -25.25
C GLN A 123 -9.19 49.81 -25.31
N LYS A 124 -9.27 50.58 -24.21
CA LYS A 124 -8.64 51.90 -24.10
C LYS A 124 -7.13 51.83 -24.28
N TYR A 125 -6.46 50.82 -23.70
CA TYR A 125 -5.02 50.64 -23.84
C TYR A 125 -4.60 50.24 -25.25
N SER A 126 -5.45 49.49 -25.96
CA SER A 126 -5.24 49.19 -27.38
C SER A 126 -5.36 50.44 -28.26
N ASP A 127 -6.23 51.38 -27.90
CA ASP A 127 -6.40 52.65 -28.60
C ASP A 127 -5.17 53.57 -28.43
N ILE A 128 -4.77 53.84 -27.18
CA ILE A 128 -3.66 54.77 -26.89
C ILE A 128 -2.28 54.23 -27.28
N SER A 129 -2.12 52.91 -27.46
CA SER A 129 -0.87 52.27 -27.89
C SER A 129 -0.74 52.15 -29.41
N LYS A 130 -1.75 52.61 -30.19
CA LYS A 130 -1.85 52.43 -31.65
C LYS A 130 -2.04 50.98 -32.12
N LEU A 131 -2.34 50.05 -31.22
CA LEU A 131 -2.68 48.67 -31.57
C LEU A 131 -4.00 48.59 -32.33
N ARG A 132 -4.93 49.51 -32.06
CA ARG A 132 -6.28 49.53 -32.63
C ARG A 132 -6.32 49.31 -34.13
N GLU A 133 -5.54 50.05 -34.91
CA GLU A 133 -5.55 49.97 -36.38
C GLU A 133 -5.25 48.55 -36.89
N GLU A 134 -4.35 47.82 -36.21
CA GLU A 134 -4.01 46.44 -36.54
C GLU A 134 -5.16 45.47 -36.23
N ILE A 135 -5.78 45.59 -35.05
CA ILE A 135 -6.83 44.68 -34.59
C ILE A 135 -8.24 45.05 -35.08
N GLU A 136 -8.42 46.18 -35.75
CA GLU A 136 -9.57 46.49 -36.63
C GLU A 136 -9.33 46.01 -38.07
N GLY A 137 -8.06 45.95 -38.49
CA GLY A 137 -7.64 45.61 -39.84
C GLY A 137 -7.75 44.12 -40.23
N LYS A 138 -7.14 43.79 -41.37
CA LYS A 138 -7.14 42.43 -41.92
C LYS A 138 -6.21 41.53 -41.10
N GLY A 139 -6.69 40.35 -40.71
CA GLY A 139 -5.90 39.36 -40.02
C GLY A 139 -6.74 38.29 -39.35
N SER A 140 -6.07 37.39 -38.63
CA SER A 140 -6.71 36.43 -37.74
C SER A 140 -5.96 36.47 -36.41
N PHE A 141 -6.61 36.96 -35.36
CA PHE A 141 -5.96 37.18 -34.07
C PHE A 141 -6.64 36.39 -32.95
N THR A 142 -5.87 36.03 -31.93
CA THR A 142 -6.39 35.67 -30.61
C THR A 142 -5.87 36.70 -29.62
N MET A 143 -6.77 37.34 -28.88
CA MET A 143 -6.43 38.31 -27.84
C MET A 143 -6.80 37.74 -26.48
N PHE A 144 -5.81 37.53 -25.61
CA PHE A 144 -6.01 37.21 -24.19
C PHE A 144 -6.14 38.51 -23.40
N ALA A 145 -7.33 39.11 -23.42
CA ALA A 145 -7.58 40.42 -22.86
C ALA A 145 -7.66 40.38 -21.33
N PRO A 146 -6.79 41.06 -20.57
CA PRO A 146 -7.00 41.21 -19.14
C PRO A 146 -8.31 41.94 -18.84
N SER A 147 -9.02 41.51 -17.79
CA SER A 147 -10.19 42.23 -17.31
C SER A 147 -9.81 43.57 -16.68
N ASP A 148 -10.77 44.44 -16.46
CA ASP A 148 -10.52 45.73 -15.82
C ASP A 148 -9.99 45.54 -14.38
N GLU A 149 -10.51 44.56 -13.64
CA GLU A 149 -9.98 44.20 -12.33
C GLU A 149 -8.53 43.68 -12.41
N ALA A 150 -8.18 42.95 -13.46
CA ALA A 150 -6.82 42.47 -13.67
C ALA A 150 -5.83 43.63 -13.82
N TRP A 151 -6.21 44.69 -14.53
CA TRP A 151 -5.42 45.91 -14.67
C TRP A 151 -5.32 46.70 -13.37
N GLU A 152 -6.38 46.75 -12.56
CA GLU A 152 -6.35 47.42 -11.25
C GLU A 152 -5.35 46.76 -10.28
N LEU A 153 -5.22 45.43 -10.35
CA LEU A 153 -4.28 44.66 -9.54
C LEU A 153 -2.79 44.88 -9.92
N LEU A 154 -2.50 45.52 -11.05
CA LEU A 154 -1.14 45.79 -11.52
C LEU A 154 -0.51 47.09 -10.99
N ASN A 155 -1.15 47.84 -10.10
CA ASN A 155 -0.52 49.04 -9.55
C ASN A 155 0.65 48.67 -8.61
N PRO A 156 1.87 49.24 -8.77
CA PRO A 156 2.22 50.41 -9.61
C PRO A 156 2.78 50.11 -11.01
N VAL A 157 3.00 48.84 -11.40
CA VAL A 157 3.53 48.45 -12.73
C VAL A 157 2.74 49.08 -13.87
N ARG A 158 1.42 49.16 -13.73
CA ARG A 158 0.51 49.83 -14.68
C ARG A 158 0.96 51.25 -15.02
N SER A 159 1.41 52.03 -14.04
CA SER A 159 1.85 53.42 -14.25
C SER A 159 3.09 53.51 -15.16
N GLY A 160 3.99 52.52 -15.10
CA GLY A 160 5.17 52.43 -15.96
C GLY A 160 4.84 52.05 -17.40
N LEU A 161 3.78 51.26 -17.63
CA LEU A 161 3.32 50.92 -18.97
C LEU A 161 2.63 52.11 -19.64
N VAL A 162 1.77 52.80 -18.87
CA VAL A 162 0.99 53.93 -19.37
C VAL A 162 1.85 55.18 -19.57
N SER A 163 3.00 55.29 -18.91
CA SER A 163 3.96 56.38 -19.18
C SER A 163 4.70 56.21 -20.52
N ASN A 164 4.80 54.99 -21.06
CA ASN A 164 5.40 54.70 -22.36
C ASN A 164 4.47 53.87 -23.25
N VAL A 165 3.41 54.52 -23.73
CA VAL A 165 2.33 53.85 -24.49
C VAL A 165 2.76 53.26 -25.83
N ASN A 166 3.74 53.88 -26.51
CA ASN A 166 4.12 53.48 -27.87
C ASN A 166 5.04 52.26 -27.90
N ILE A 167 5.73 51.94 -26.79
CA ILE A 167 6.70 50.85 -26.71
C ILE A 167 6.25 49.84 -25.67
N GLU A 168 6.23 50.21 -24.39
CA GLU A 168 5.98 49.26 -23.30
C GLU A 168 4.55 48.73 -23.32
N LEU A 169 3.55 49.62 -23.43
CA LEU A 169 2.14 49.20 -23.48
C LEU A 169 1.82 48.44 -24.77
N TYR A 170 2.36 48.88 -25.91
CA TYR A 170 2.20 48.19 -27.20
C TYR A 170 2.77 46.76 -27.14
N ASN A 171 3.99 46.61 -26.64
CA ASN A 171 4.68 45.32 -26.48
C ASN A 171 3.96 44.41 -25.49
N ALA A 172 3.49 44.99 -24.37
CA ALA A 172 2.67 44.31 -23.37
C ALA A 172 1.39 43.72 -23.96
N LEU A 173 0.67 44.47 -24.80
CA LEU A 173 -0.55 43.99 -25.45
C LEU A 173 -0.25 42.97 -26.55
N HIS A 174 0.82 43.16 -27.33
CA HIS A 174 1.30 42.17 -28.30
C HIS A 174 1.69 40.84 -27.66
N TYR A 175 2.21 40.86 -26.43
CA TYR A 175 2.50 39.64 -25.67
C TYR A 175 1.22 38.82 -25.38
N HIS A 176 0.08 39.49 -25.22
CA HIS A 176 -1.23 38.87 -25.02
C HIS A 176 -1.91 38.43 -26.33
N MET A 177 -1.24 38.59 -27.47
CA MET A 177 -1.80 38.31 -28.79
C MET A 177 -1.11 37.17 -29.51
N VAL A 178 -1.88 36.46 -30.33
CA VAL A 178 -1.39 35.41 -31.22
C VAL A 178 -1.94 35.66 -32.62
N LYS A 179 -1.10 35.52 -33.65
CA LYS A 179 -1.45 35.75 -35.07
C LYS A 179 -2.17 34.54 -35.71
N ARG A 180 -3.16 34.00 -35.01
CA ARG A 180 -4.15 33.03 -35.51
C ARG A 180 -5.32 32.95 -34.53
N ARG A 181 -6.47 32.49 -34.97
CA ARG A 181 -7.62 32.21 -34.12
C ARG A 181 -7.46 30.88 -33.37
N LEU A 182 -7.53 30.92 -32.04
CA LEU A 182 -7.47 29.78 -31.14
C LEU A 182 -8.68 29.81 -30.21
N LEU A 183 -9.57 28.83 -30.32
CA LEU A 183 -10.69 28.63 -29.40
C LEU A 183 -10.22 27.82 -28.18
N THR A 184 -11.00 27.77 -27.10
CA THR A 184 -10.66 26.98 -25.90
C THR A 184 -10.44 25.49 -26.18
N LYS A 185 -11.05 24.96 -27.25
CA LYS A 185 -10.80 23.59 -27.73
C LYS A 185 -9.43 23.39 -28.38
N ASP A 186 -8.85 24.46 -28.90
CA ASP A 186 -7.52 24.45 -29.51
C ASP A 186 -6.42 24.68 -28.45
N LEU A 187 -6.81 25.24 -27.29
CA LEU A 187 -5.97 25.46 -26.10
C LEU A 187 -5.81 24.15 -25.31
N LYS A 188 -4.87 23.31 -25.76
CA LYS A 188 -4.55 22.03 -25.13
C LYS A 188 -3.71 22.22 -23.86
N ASN A 189 -3.75 21.24 -22.96
CA ASN A 189 -2.88 21.22 -21.78
C ASN A 189 -1.41 21.18 -22.20
N ASP A 190 -0.55 21.84 -21.42
CA ASP A 190 0.91 21.93 -21.64
C ASP A 190 1.32 22.54 -22.99
N MET A 191 0.40 23.25 -23.67
CA MET A 191 0.69 23.85 -24.97
C MET A 191 1.44 25.18 -24.80
N THR A 192 2.51 25.38 -25.56
CA THR A 192 3.14 26.71 -25.71
C THR A 192 2.72 27.35 -27.03
N VAL A 193 2.27 28.60 -26.98
CA VAL A 193 1.89 29.38 -28.16
C VAL A 193 2.81 30.60 -28.29
N THR A 194 3.32 30.84 -29.48
CA THR A 194 4.14 32.03 -29.76
C THR A 194 3.25 33.28 -29.80
N SER A 195 3.57 34.24 -28.94
CA SER A 195 2.92 35.56 -28.94
C SER A 195 3.41 36.44 -30.10
N MET A 196 2.71 37.56 -30.33
CA MET A 196 3.10 38.56 -31.32
C MET A 196 4.23 39.49 -30.86
N TYR A 197 4.69 39.37 -29.61
CA TYR A 197 5.82 40.13 -29.09
C TYR A 197 7.08 39.27 -28.98
N ASN A 198 8.11 39.60 -29.76
CA ASN A 198 9.45 38.98 -29.72
C ASN A 198 9.45 37.43 -29.69
N ASN A 199 8.43 36.81 -30.30
CA ASN A 199 8.18 35.37 -30.27
C ASN A 199 8.15 34.75 -28.85
N LEU A 200 7.82 35.54 -27.82
CA LEU A 200 7.75 35.02 -26.46
C LEU A 200 6.62 34.00 -26.33
N GLY A 201 6.87 32.94 -25.56
CA GLY A 201 5.88 31.88 -25.30
C GLY A 201 4.77 32.33 -24.34
N LEU A 202 3.54 31.94 -24.68
CA LEU A 202 2.36 31.89 -23.82
C LEU A 202 2.13 30.43 -23.43
N TYR A 203 2.10 30.15 -22.13
CA TYR A 203 1.97 28.81 -21.58
C TYR A 203 0.51 28.51 -21.26
N ILE A 204 -0.07 27.56 -21.97
CA ILE A 204 -1.48 27.20 -21.91
C ILE A 204 -1.63 25.91 -21.12
N ASN A 205 -2.54 25.90 -20.13
CA ASN A 205 -2.90 24.71 -19.39
C ASN A 205 -4.42 24.52 -19.38
N HIS A 206 -4.87 23.28 -19.55
CA HIS A 206 -6.28 22.91 -19.63
C HIS A 206 -6.55 21.77 -18.65
N TYR A 207 -7.27 22.09 -17.59
CA TYR A 207 -7.49 21.19 -16.47
C TYR A 207 -8.74 20.34 -16.68
N SER A 208 -8.79 19.18 -16.04
CA SER A 208 -9.94 18.25 -16.12
C SER A 208 -11.24 18.83 -15.56
N ASN A 209 -11.14 19.85 -14.70
CA ASN A 209 -12.28 20.63 -14.22
C ASN A 209 -12.73 21.74 -15.19
N GLY A 210 -12.20 21.75 -16.42
CA GLY A 210 -12.50 22.67 -17.51
C GLY A 210 -11.99 24.09 -17.34
N ILE A 211 -11.20 24.35 -16.29
CA ILE A 211 -10.48 25.61 -16.18
C ILE A 211 -9.38 25.62 -17.25
N VAL A 212 -9.22 26.77 -17.91
CA VAL A 212 -8.15 27.01 -18.88
C VAL A 212 -7.36 28.21 -18.40
N THR A 213 -6.03 28.09 -18.39
CA THR A 213 -5.14 29.19 -18.00
C THR A 213 -4.12 29.50 -19.08
N VAL A 214 -3.73 30.77 -19.14
CA VAL A 214 -2.64 31.29 -19.96
C VAL A 214 -1.67 31.99 -19.02
N ASN A 215 -0.43 31.50 -18.90
CA ASN A 215 0.54 31.97 -17.90
C ASN A 215 -0.06 31.99 -16.47
N CYS A 216 -0.83 30.96 -16.13
CA CYS A 216 -1.61 30.86 -14.89
C CYS A 216 -2.68 31.94 -14.66
N ALA A 217 -2.94 32.85 -15.61
CA ALA A 217 -4.15 33.67 -15.63
C ALA A 217 -5.31 32.85 -16.18
N ARG A 218 -6.42 32.78 -15.46
CA ARG A 218 -7.56 31.96 -15.84
C ARG A 218 -8.43 32.71 -16.86
N ILE A 219 -8.88 31.99 -17.88
CA ILE A 219 -9.90 32.49 -18.81
C ILE A 219 -11.26 32.51 -18.10
N ILE A 220 -11.81 33.71 -17.89
CA ILE A 220 -13.14 33.92 -17.30
C ILE A 220 -14.22 33.78 -18.37
N TYR A 221 -14.03 34.47 -19.50
CA TYR A 221 -14.94 34.46 -20.64
C TYR A 221 -14.16 34.07 -21.89
N GLY A 222 -14.32 32.82 -22.33
CA GLY A 222 -13.67 32.31 -23.52
C GLY A 222 -14.54 32.40 -24.77
N ASN A 223 -13.91 32.24 -25.93
CA ASN A 223 -14.55 32.05 -27.23
C ASN A 223 -15.43 33.21 -27.72
N GLN A 224 -15.04 34.46 -27.42
CA GLN A 224 -15.77 35.63 -27.90
C GLN A 224 -15.35 35.91 -29.34
N VAL A 225 -16.16 35.44 -30.28
CA VAL A 225 -15.84 35.44 -31.72
C VAL A 225 -15.87 36.86 -32.27
N ALA A 226 -14.77 37.25 -32.94
CA ALA A 226 -14.65 38.49 -33.68
C ALA A 226 -14.59 38.21 -35.20
N THR A 227 -14.87 39.23 -36.03
CA THR A 227 -14.81 39.14 -37.50
C THR A 227 -13.40 38.78 -38.00
N ASN A 228 -12.37 39.28 -37.32
CA ASN A 228 -10.95 39.03 -37.61
C ASN A 228 -10.23 38.26 -36.48
N GLY A 229 -10.94 37.52 -35.62
CA GLY A 229 -10.29 36.80 -34.54
C GLY A 229 -11.18 36.20 -33.45
N VAL A 230 -10.62 36.13 -32.24
CA VAL A 230 -11.31 35.72 -31.00
C VAL A 230 -10.70 36.44 -29.81
N VAL A 231 -11.55 36.82 -28.85
CA VAL A 231 -11.15 37.38 -27.56
C VAL A 231 -11.41 36.36 -26.45
N HIS A 232 -10.45 36.21 -25.54
CA HIS A 232 -10.59 35.50 -24.28
C HIS A 232 -10.28 36.46 -23.15
N VAL A 233 -11.21 36.68 -22.23
CA VAL A 233 -10.99 37.55 -21.06
C VAL A 233 -10.28 36.76 -19.96
N ILE A 234 -9.15 37.26 -19.47
CA ILE A 234 -8.34 36.64 -18.41
C ILE A 234 -8.41 37.43 -17.09
N ASP A 235 -8.30 36.73 -15.96
CA ASP A 235 -8.49 37.33 -14.62
C ASP A 235 -7.27 38.02 -14.02
N ARG A 236 -6.11 37.94 -14.68
CA ARG A 236 -4.87 38.58 -14.24
C ARG A 236 -4.04 38.97 -15.46
N ASP A 237 -3.34 40.09 -15.36
CA ASP A 237 -2.28 40.44 -16.29
C ASP A 237 -0.93 39.98 -15.70
N ARG A 238 -0.15 39.27 -16.52
CA ARG A 238 1.14 38.66 -16.18
C ARG A 238 2.13 39.02 -17.29
N LEU A 239 2.53 40.28 -17.32
CA LEU A 239 3.50 40.80 -18.29
C LEU A 239 4.87 40.17 -18.09
N SER A 240 5.27 39.37 -19.07
CA SER A 240 6.51 38.61 -19.14
C SER A 240 6.78 37.75 -17.89
N GLY A 241 6.75 36.43 -18.08
CA GLY A 241 7.33 35.50 -17.10
C GLY A 241 8.69 36.04 -16.69
N CYS A 242 8.90 36.16 -15.38
CA CYS A 242 10.21 36.52 -14.86
C CYS A 242 11.20 35.54 -15.53
N ARG A 243 12.10 36.03 -16.39
CA ARG A 243 13.32 35.27 -16.69
C ARG A 243 14.05 35.24 -15.37
N LEU A 244 13.69 34.29 -14.52
CA LEU A 244 14.52 33.84 -13.43
C LEU A 244 15.72 33.19 -14.12
N LEU A 245 16.64 34.04 -14.59
CA LEU A 245 18.02 33.82 -14.24
C LEU A 245 17.98 33.56 -12.74
N LEU A 246 18.50 32.42 -12.32
CA LEU A 246 18.71 32.04 -10.94
C LEU A 246 19.73 33.00 -10.31
N THR A 247 19.44 34.30 -10.28
CA THR A 247 20.24 35.34 -9.67
C THR A 247 19.76 35.49 -8.24
N ASN A 248 20.22 34.58 -7.37
CA ASN A 248 20.60 34.72 -5.96
C ASN A 248 19.82 35.64 -4.98
N THR A 249 18.66 36.19 -5.33
CA THR A 249 18.01 37.24 -4.52
C THR A 249 16.63 36.84 -3.98
N TRP A 250 16.00 35.78 -4.49
CA TRP A 250 14.72 35.28 -3.97
C TRP A 250 14.60 33.76 -3.79
N CYS A 251 15.65 33.00 -4.10
CA CYS A 251 15.68 31.56 -3.89
C CYS A 251 16.90 31.19 -3.03
N CYS A 252 16.72 30.17 -2.22
CA CYS A 252 17.52 29.80 -1.05
C CYS A 252 19.03 29.62 -1.24
N SER A 253 19.70 29.47 -0.09
CA SER A 253 20.99 28.78 0.08
C SER A 253 21.19 27.69 -1.00
N LEU A 254 22.11 27.99 -1.94
CA LEU A 254 22.25 27.31 -3.23
C LEU A 254 22.63 25.82 -3.12
N SER A 255 23.12 25.33 -1.98
CA SER A 255 23.74 24.01 -1.90
C SER A 255 22.75 22.84 -1.99
N VAL A 256 21.49 23.01 -1.58
CA VAL A 256 20.49 21.92 -1.56
C VAL A 256 19.82 21.76 -2.93
N LEU A 257 19.56 22.87 -3.62
CA LEU A 257 18.90 22.88 -4.93
C LEU A 257 19.87 22.67 -6.11
N GLU A 258 21.19 22.77 -5.89
CA GLU A 258 22.22 22.51 -6.91
C GLU A 258 22.02 21.16 -7.61
N SER A 259 21.64 20.12 -6.85
CA SER A 259 21.33 18.78 -7.41
C SER A 259 20.15 18.77 -8.39
N MET A 260 19.29 19.78 -8.34
CA MET A 260 18.08 19.91 -9.16
C MET A 260 18.21 20.89 -10.31
N MET A 261 19.28 21.70 -10.33
CA MET A 261 19.49 22.74 -11.34
C MET A 261 19.52 22.16 -12.76
N ASP A 262 20.10 20.96 -12.91
CA ASP A 262 20.15 20.28 -14.21
C ASP A 262 18.76 19.86 -14.70
N LYS A 263 17.86 19.45 -13.80
CA LYS A 263 16.48 19.05 -14.15
C LYS A 263 15.57 20.25 -14.33
N LEU A 264 15.68 21.25 -13.46
CA LEU A 264 14.92 22.50 -13.52
C LEU A 264 15.38 23.43 -14.65
N GLY A 265 16.55 23.21 -15.23
CA GLY A 265 17.02 23.89 -16.45
C GLY A 265 16.53 23.25 -17.75
N GLN A 266 16.03 22.00 -17.70
CA GLN A 266 15.56 21.28 -18.88
C GLN A 266 14.16 21.73 -19.32
N PRO A 267 13.85 21.63 -20.62
CA PRO A 267 12.47 21.77 -21.10
C PRO A 267 11.54 20.79 -20.39
N GLY A 268 10.39 21.28 -19.93
CA GLY A 268 9.42 20.48 -19.20
C GLY A 268 8.25 21.31 -18.68
N HIS A 269 7.37 20.65 -17.92
CA HIS A 269 6.16 21.24 -17.34
C HIS A 269 6.12 20.89 -15.85
N PHE A 270 6.64 21.79 -15.02
CA PHE A 270 6.86 21.53 -13.60
C PHE A 270 6.02 22.41 -12.68
N THR A 271 5.72 21.90 -11.48
CA THR A 271 5.32 22.74 -10.35
C THR A 271 6.34 22.55 -9.24
N LEU A 272 7.00 23.64 -8.85
CA LEU A 272 7.94 23.64 -7.73
C LEU A 272 7.31 24.34 -6.53
N PHE A 273 7.21 23.64 -5.41
CA PHE A 273 6.95 24.26 -4.12
C PHE A 273 8.28 24.66 -3.50
N ALA A 274 8.70 25.92 -3.67
CA ALA A 274 10.00 26.38 -3.23
C ALA A 274 9.93 26.83 -1.75
N PRO A 275 10.59 26.14 -0.80
CA PRO A 275 10.66 26.62 0.57
C PRO A 275 11.49 27.91 0.64
N THR A 276 11.18 28.81 1.59
CA THR A 276 12.03 29.98 1.88
C THR A 276 13.22 29.62 2.77
N ASN A 277 14.16 30.56 2.94
CA ASN A 277 15.26 30.40 3.90
C ASN A 277 14.72 30.21 5.32
N GLU A 278 13.72 31.00 5.72
CA GLU A 278 13.10 30.90 7.03
C GLU A 278 12.45 29.52 7.25
N ALA A 279 11.87 28.94 6.19
CA ALA A 279 11.34 27.58 6.23
C ALA A 279 12.43 26.53 6.48
N MET A 280 13.60 26.69 5.82
CA MET A 280 14.75 25.80 5.99
C MET A 280 15.38 25.95 7.37
N ASP A 281 15.56 27.19 7.86
CA ASP A 281 16.14 27.49 9.17
C ASP A 281 15.27 26.93 10.32
N ALA A 282 13.95 26.86 10.11
CA ALA A 282 13.00 26.30 11.06
C ALA A 282 13.13 24.77 11.27
N LEU A 283 13.85 24.05 10.41
CA LEU A 283 14.02 22.59 10.55
C LEU A 283 14.93 22.18 11.72
N GLY A 284 15.71 23.10 12.28
CA GLY A 284 16.65 22.84 13.36
C GLY A 284 17.96 22.21 12.88
N SER A 285 19.08 22.57 13.51
CA SER A 285 20.43 22.19 13.07
C SER A 285 20.64 20.69 12.97
N ARG A 286 20.17 19.91 13.97
CA ARG A 286 20.34 18.45 13.99
C ARG A 286 19.65 17.75 12.83
N PHE A 287 18.46 18.21 12.45
CA PHE A 287 17.72 17.64 11.32
C PHE A 287 18.40 18.00 10.00
N LEU A 288 18.85 19.25 9.86
CA LEU A 288 19.60 19.69 8.68
C LEU A 288 20.92 18.94 8.52
N GLU A 289 21.71 18.78 9.58
CA GLU A 289 22.96 17.99 9.56
C GLU A 289 22.70 16.55 9.11
N ARG A 290 21.65 15.91 9.63
CA ARG A 290 21.24 14.55 9.23
C ARG A 290 20.89 14.46 7.76
N ILE A 291 20.04 15.37 7.27
CA ILE A 291 19.62 15.37 5.86
C ILE A 291 20.80 15.69 4.94
N MET A 292 21.59 16.72 5.25
CA MET A 292 22.73 17.14 4.43
C MET A 292 23.85 16.10 4.38
N GLY A 293 23.91 15.18 5.34
CA GLY A 293 24.86 14.07 5.36
C GLY A 293 24.55 12.94 4.37
N ASP A 294 23.31 12.85 3.85
CA ASP A 294 22.88 11.77 2.96
C ASP A 294 22.31 12.29 1.63
N LYS A 295 23.05 12.04 0.54
CA LYS A 295 22.66 12.46 -0.82
C LYS A 295 21.32 11.88 -1.26
N ALA A 296 20.97 10.67 -0.82
CA ALA A 296 19.70 10.04 -1.19
C ALA A 296 18.53 10.75 -0.50
N ILE A 297 18.68 11.12 0.78
CA ILE A 297 17.66 11.86 1.53
C ILE A 297 17.49 13.26 0.95
N ILE A 298 18.57 13.95 0.59
CA ILE A 298 18.50 15.25 -0.09
C ILE A 298 17.73 15.12 -1.40
N ALA A 299 18.07 14.12 -2.24
CA ALA A 299 17.40 13.90 -3.50
C ALA A 299 15.90 13.61 -3.31
N ALA A 300 15.52 12.80 -2.31
CA ALA A 300 14.12 12.54 -1.98
C ALA A 300 13.40 13.82 -1.52
N LEU A 301 14.00 14.56 -0.58
CA LEU A 301 13.45 15.82 -0.07
C LEU A 301 13.18 16.82 -1.21
N VAL A 302 14.17 17.01 -2.07
CA VAL A 302 14.12 17.96 -3.18
C VAL A 302 13.10 17.51 -4.23
N ASN A 303 13.07 16.24 -4.61
CA ASN A 303 12.07 15.69 -5.54
C ASN A 303 10.64 15.72 -4.98
N TYR A 304 10.46 15.68 -3.67
CA TYR A 304 9.14 15.77 -3.03
C TYR A 304 8.52 17.17 -3.14
N HIS A 305 9.31 18.21 -3.43
CA HIS A 305 8.83 19.56 -3.70
C HIS A 305 8.46 19.80 -5.18
N LEU A 306 8.72 18.83 -6.06
CA LEU A 306 8.54 18.98 -7.51
C LEU A 306 7.41 18.07 -8.01
N LEU A 307 6.53 18.62 -8.84
CA LEU A 307 5.55 17.86 -9.62
C LEU A 307 5.93 17.90 -11.10
N ASN A 308 5.66 16.80 -11.81
CA ASN A 308 5.85 16.70 -13.27
C ASN A 308 4.63 17.21 -14.07
N SER A 309 3.92 18.21 -13.53
CA SER A 309 2.80 18.88 -14.20
C SER A 309 2.67 20.32 -13.68
N VAL A 310 2.09 21.21 -14.48
CA VAL A 310 1.83 22.60 -14.08
C VAL A 310 0.50 22.71 -13.33
N GLN A 311 0.54 23.17 -12.09
CA GLN A 311 -0.61 23.35 -11.22
C GLN A 311 -0.75 24.83 -10.85
N CYS A 312 -1.46 25.58 -11.69
CA CYS A 312 -1.80 26.97 -11.40
C CYS A 312 -2.84 27.06 -10.27
N SER A 313 -2.74 28.06 -9.39
CA SER A 313 -3.58 28.17 -8.20
C SER A 313 -5.06 28.33 -8.53
N GLU A 314 -5.40 29.04 -9.62
CA GLU A 314 -6.79 29.23 -10.05
C GLU A 314 -7.41 27.95 -10.63
N ALA A 315 -6.62 26.90 -10.91
CA ALA A 315 -7.14 25.59 -11.30
C ALA A 315 -7.58 24.74 -10.09
N ILE A 316 -7.14 25.09 -8.88
CA ILE A 316 -7.43 24.31 -7.67
C ILE A 316 -8.74 24.81 -7.05
N MET A 317 -9.78 23.98 -7.11
CA MET A 317 -11.10 24.31 -6.53
C MET A 317 -11.41 23.53 -5.23
N ALA A 318 -10.67 22.45 -4.99
CA ALA A 318 -10.79 21.56 -3.84
C ALA A 318 -9.51 20.71 -3.70
N GLY A 319 -9.33 20.09 -2.54
CA GLY A 319 -8.23 19.15 -2.29
C GLY A 319 -8.15 18.05 -3.34
N THR A 320 -6.98 17.96 -3.98
CA THR A 320 -6.66 16.99 -5.04
C THR A 320 -5.26 16.44 -4.79
N VAL A 321 -5.08 15.14 -4.99
CA VAL A 321 -3.81 14.46 -4.74
C VAL A 321 -2.98 14.41 -6.02
N TYR A 322 -1.69 14.75 -5.91
CA TYR A 322 -0.73 14.75 -7.01
C TYR A 322 0.50 13.94 -6.64
N GLU A 323 1.03 13.20 -7.59
CA GLU A 323 2.30 12.48 -7.44
C GLU A 323 3.48 13.45 -7.62
N THR A 324 4.43 13.40 -6.69
CA THR A 324 5.67 14.19 -6.74
C THR A 324 6.73 13.46 -7.57
N ALA A 325 7.81 14.15 -7.91
CA ALA A 325 8.95 13.53 -8.60
C ALA A 325 9.68 12.49 -7.72
N GLU A 326 9.42 12.46 -6.41
CA GLU A 326 9.93 11.43 -5.49
C GLU A 326 9.09 10.13 -5.57
N GLY A 327 7.85 10.21 -6.06
CA GLY A 327 6.91 9.09 -6.18
C GLY A 327 5.81 9.11 -5.10
N SER A 328 6.07 9.72 -3.94
CA SER A 328 5.03 9.97 -2.94
C SER A 328 4.05 11.05 -3.40
N THR A 329 2.85 11.07 -2.81
CA THR A 329 1.79 12.01 -3.17
C THR A 329 1.66 13.18 -2.20
N VAL A 330 1.33 14.36 -2.71
CA VAL A 330 0.94 15.55 -1.95
C VAL A 330 -0.50 15.94 -2.26
N GLU A 331 -1.25 16.39 -1.26
CA GLU A 331 -2.58 16.98 -1.47
C GLU A 331 -2.45 18.49 -1.67
N ILE A 332 -2.91 18.99 -2.81
CA ILE A 332 -2.98 20.42 -3.09
C ILE A 332 -4.46 20.82 -3.03
N GLY A 333 -4.76 21.77 -2.16
CA GLY A 333 -6.10 22.29 -1.94
C GLY A 333 -6.12 23.81 -1.88
N CYS A 334 -7.23 24.35 -1.40
CA CYS A 334 -7.39 25.78 -1.20
C CYS A 334 -8.40 26.05 -0.07
N ASP A 335 -8.18 27.13 0.68
CA ASP A 335 -9.14 27.71 1.62
C ASP A 335 -9.25 29.22 1.37
N GLY A 336 -10.37 29.63 0.80
CA GLY A 336 -10.53 30.96 0.22
C GLY A 336 -9.54 31.18 -0.93
N ASP A 337 -8.76 32.26 -0.84
CA ASP A 337 -7.74 32.60 -1.84
C ASP A 337 -6.36 31.96 -1.57
N SER A 338 -6.17 31.36 -0.39
CA SER A 338 -4.93 30.70 -0.01
C SER A 338 -4.87 29.28 -0.57
N LEU A 339 -3.78 28.96 -1.25
CA LEU A 339 -3.46 27.59 -1.65
C LEU A 339 -3.00 26.80 -0.41
N THR A 340 -3.43 25.55 -0.29
CA THR A 340 -3.01 24.66 0.80
C THR A 340 -2.23 23.48 0.25
N VAL A 341 -1.23 23.03 1.01
CA VAL A 341 -0.44 21.83 0.70
C VAL A 341 -0.52 20.91 1.92
N ASN A 342 -0.97 19.66 1.71
CA ASN A 342 -1.30 18.68 2.75
C ASN A 342 -2.23 19.26 3.84
N GLY A 343 -3.18 20.12 3.43
CA GLY A 343 -4.13 20.79 4.31
C GLY A 343 -3.60 22.07 5.01
N PHE A 344 -2.31 22.38 4.92
CA PHE A 344 -1.72 23.55 5.57
C PHE A 344 -1.65 24.77 4.64
N LYS A 345 -1.95 25.96 5.18
CA LYS A 345 -1.81 27.26 4.48
C LYS A 345 -0.37 27.76 4.50
N MET A 346 0.51 27.08 3.79
CA MET A 346 1.95 27.40 3.77
C MET A 346 2.39 28.24 2.57
N VAL A 347 1.52 28.44 1.57
CA VAL A 347 1.91 29.12 0.33
C VAL A 347 1.88 30.63 0.52
N LEU A 348 3.07 31.25 0.54
CA LEU A 348 3.27 32.70 0.70
C LEU A 348 3.01 33.46 -0.60
N ARG A 349 3.56 32.94 -1.71
CA ARG A 349 3.44 33.56 -3.03
C ARG A 349 3.16 32.48 -4.06
N LYS A 350 2.07 32.64 -4.80
CA LYS A 350 1.60 31.64 -5.77
C LYS A 350 1.77 32.10 -7.21
N ASP A 351 1.83 31.12 -8.10
CA ASP A 351 1.84 31.28 -9.54
C ASP A 351 3.04 32.08 -10.06
N ILE A 352 4.27 31.82 -9.63
CA ILE A 352 5.45 32.44 -10.25
C ILE A 352 5.75 31.65 -11.54
N VAL A 353 5.37 32.18 -12.69
CA VAL A 353 5.47 31.48 -13.98
C VAL A 353 6.91 31.55 -14.51
N THR A 354 7.44 30.41 -14.93
CA THR A 354 8.77 30.26 -15.56
C THR A 354 8.63 29.70 -16.98
N THR A 355 9.74 29.48 -17.67
CA THR A 355 9.76 28.94 -19.03
C THR A 355 9.37 27.47 -19.13
N ASN A 356 9.44 26.73 -18.02
CA ASN A 356 9.22 25.29 -17.95
C ASN A 356 8.32 24.89 -16.78
N GLY A 357 7.58 25.83 -16.19
CA GLY A 357 6.73 25.51 -15.05
C GLY A 357 6.19 26.70 -14.27
N VAL A 358 5.77 26.39 -13.05
CA VAL A 358 5.26 27.34 -12.07
C VAL A 358 5.90 27.09 -10.71
N ILE A 359 6.26 28.16 -10.01
CA ILE A 359 6.79 28.11 -8.64
C ILE A 359 5.75 28.67 -7.67
N HIS A 360 5.54 27.97 -6.57
CA HIS A 360 4.79 28.44 -5.41
C HIS A 360 5.75 28.51 -4.22
N LEU A 361 5.95 29.70 -3.66
CA LEU A 361 6.82 29.91 -2.51
C LEU A 361 6.10 29.47 -1.22
N ILE A 362 6.75 28.63 -0.41
CA ILE A 362 6.17 28.06 0.82
C ILE A 362 6.99 28.42 2.06
N ASP A 363 6.32 28.59 3.20
CA ASP A 363 6.93 28.90 4.50
C ASP A 363 7.29 27.68 5.36
N LYS A 364 7.09 26.47 4.82
CA LYS A 364 7.42 25.19 5.47
C LYS A 364 8.05 24.24 4.47
N VAL A 365 9.01 23.44 4.92
CA VAL A 365 9.63 22.41 4.08
C VAL A 365 8.73 21.17 4.03
N LEU A 366 8.50 20.65 2.83
CA LEU A 366 7.82 19.38 2.60
C LEU A 366 8.80 18.23 2.83
N ILE A 367 8.62 17.48 3.91
CA ILE A 367 9.49 16.34 4.25
C ILE A 367 8.79 15.04 3.84
N PRO A 368 9.33 14.26 2.86
CA PRO A 368 8.77 12.98 2.49
C PRO A 368 8.94 11.97 3.64
N ASN A 369 8.11 10.93 3.69
CA ASN A 369 8.23 9.92 4.74
C ASN A 369 9.59 9.21 4.69
N SER A 370 10.13 8.97 3.49
CA SER A 370 11.46 8.39 3.26
C SER A 370 12.61 9.16 3.92
N ALA A 371 12.43 10.46 4.19
CA ALA A 371 13.39 11.31 4.90
C ALA A 371 13.16 11.40 6.42
N LYS A 372 12.08 10.80 6.92
CA LYS A 372 11.69 10.83 8.33
C LYS A 372 12.19 9.61 9.07
N GLU A 373 12.66 9.81 10.30
CA GLU A 373 12.87 8.71 11.24
C GLU A 373 11.53 8.10 11.68
N VAL A 374 11.56 6.85 12.13
CA VAL A 374 10.35 6.08 12.44
C VAL A 374 9.43 6.76 13.46
N MET A 375 9.98 7.46 14.45
CA MET A 375 9.20 8.21 15.45
C MET A 375 8.55 9.46 14.83
N GLU A 376 9.15 10.07 13.81
CA GLU A 376 8.61 11.22 13.08
C GLU A 376 7.45 10.81 12.14
N LEU A 377 7.24 9.51 11.90
CA LEU A 377 6.11 8.99 11.13
C LEU A 377 4.80 8.95 11.94
N VAL A 378 4.89 8.93 13.27
CA VAL A 378 3.74 8.86 14.18
C VAL A 378 2.90 10.13 14.02
N GLY A 379 1.61 9.98 13.72
CA GLY A 379 0.70 11.10 13.47
C GLY A 379 -0.28 11.34 14.61
N ASP A 380 -1.14 12.34 14.42
CA ASP A 380 -2.12 12.79 15.44
C ASP A 380 -3.06 11.67 15.93
N SER A 381 -3.40 10.70 15.06
CA SER A 381 -4.22 9.55 15.44
C SER A 381 -3.56 8.57 16.42
N GLN A 382 -2.26 8.73 16.67
CA GLN A 382 -1.42 7.97 17.59
C GLN A 382 -0.67 8.90 18.56
N SER A 383 -1.14 10.14 18.77
CA SER A 383 -0.50 11.11 19.67
C SER A 383 -0.31 10.56 21.08
N THR A 384 -1.31 9.86 21.64
CA THR A 384 -1.19 9.26 22.99
C THR A 384 -0.08 8.22 23.06
N TYR A 385 0.11 7.42 22.00
CA TYR A 385 1.23 6.49 21.91
C TYR A 385 2.57 7.24 21.84
N ASN A 386 2.65 8.31 21.04
CA ASN A 386 3.85 9.13 20.92
C ASN A 386 4.27 9.76 22.26
N ASP A 387 3.30 10.33 22.99
CA ASP A 387 3.53 10.98 24.27
C ASP A 387 4.07 9.96 25.29
N LEU A 388 3.42 8.80 25.41
CA LEU A 388 3.86 7.72 26.30
C LEU A 388 5.24 7.16 25.94
N MET A 389 5.56 7.02 24.65
CA MET A 389 6.88 6.59 24.17
C MET A 389 7.98 7.57 24.62
N SER A 390 7.67 8.87 24.64
CA SER A 390 8.57 9.92 25.12
C SER A 390 8.67 9.93 26.64
N GLU A 391 7.55 9.97 27.36
CA GLU A 391 7.49 10.04 28.82
C GLU A 391 8.18 8.85 29.51
N LEU A 392 8.07 7.64 28.93
CA LEU A 392 8.67 6.42 29.47
C LEU A 392 10.12 6.19 28.99
N GLY A 393 10.67 7.13 28.22
CA GLY A 393 12.05 7.12 27.73
C GLY A 393 12.34 6.06 26.66
N LEU A 394 11.31 5.52 26.00
CA LEU A 394 11.46 4.50 24.96
C LEU A 394 11.99 5.11 23.66
N SER A 395 11.49 6.28 23.27
CA SER A 395 11.97 7.00 22.09
C SER A 395 13.45 7.36 22.19
N ALA A 396 13.91 7.80 23.35
CA ALA A 396 15.32 8.14 23.60
C ALA A 396 16.26 6.92 23.57
N ALA A 397 15.74 5.72 23.86
CA ALA A 397 16.50 4.48 23.80
C ALA A 397 16.66 3.94 22.37
N MET A 398 15.85 4.43 21.42
CA MET A 398 15.94 4.05 20.02
C MET A 398 17.07 4.83 19.33
N LYS A 399 18.07 4.10 18.82
CA LYS A 399 19.22 4.72 18.13
C LYS A 399 18.89 4.96 16.67
N SER A 400 19.17 6.16 16.16
CA SER A 400 18.92 6.48 14.74
C SER A 400 19.67 5.58 13.74
N THR A 401 20.78 4.97 14.15
CA THR A 401 21.56 4.01 13.34
C THR A 401 20.90 2.64 13.19
N ASN A 402 19.91 2.34 14.01
CA ASN A 402 19.23 1.05 14.02
C ASN A 402 17.88 1.15 13.31
N GLU A 403 17.46 0.02 12.77
CA GLU A 403 16.16 -0.10 12.15
C GLU A 403 15.09 -0.59 13.13
N TYR A 404 13.89 -0.04 13.03
CA TYR A 404 12.77 -0.41 13.88
C TYR A 404 11.46 -0.53 13.10
N THR A 405 10.51 -1.26 13.69
CA THR A 405 9.10 -1.17 13.26
C THR A 405 8.22 -0.83 14.44
N LEU A 406 7.44 0.25 14.32
CA LEU A 406 6.49 0.69 15.32
C LEU A 406 5.09 0.16 15.02
N LEU A 407 4.55 -0.63 15.93
CA LEU A 407 3.19 -1.14 15.91
C LEU A 407 2.30 -0.18 16.70
N ALA A 408 2.04 1.02 16.18
CA ALA A 408 1.47 2.12 16.95
C ALA A 408 -0.07 2.03 17.11
N PRO A 409 -0.61 1.80 18.32
CA PRO A 409 -2.06 1.78 18.56
C PRO A 409 -2.70 3.15 18.37
N GLN A 410 -3.96 3.18 17.94
CA GLN A 410 -4.73 4.43 17.91
C GLN A 410 -5.02 4.96 19.33
N ASN A 411 -5.25 6.28 19.44
CA ASN A 411 -5.52 6.94 20.72
C ASN A 411 -6.63 6.26 21.55
N HIS A 412 -7.70 5.79 20.90
CA HIS A 412 -8.82 5.12 21.57
C HIS A 412 -8.46 3.77 22.20
N ALA A 413 -7.29 3.19 21.89
CA ALA A 413 -6.80 1.97 22.51
C ALA A 413 -6.26 2.21 23.95
N PHE A 414 -6.01 3.47 24.33
CA PHE A 414 -5.54 3.88 25.64
C PHE A 414 -6.72 4.38 26.50
N SER A 415 -7.53 3.46 27.01
CA SER A 415 -8.63 3.79 27.91
C SER A 415 -8.13 4.30 29.27
N ASN A 416 -9.01 4.89 30.08
CA ASN A 416 -8.68 5.33 31.42
C ASN A 416 -8.09 4.20 32.28
N GLU A 417 -8.58 2.96 32.12
CA GLU A 417 -8.03 1.81 32.84
C GLU A 417 -6.57 1.54 32.42
N VAL A 418 -6.26 1.61 31.12
CA VAL A 418 -4.89 1.43 30.60
C VAL A 418 -3.97 2.53 31.12
N LEU A 419 -4.41 3.78 31.09
CA LEU A 419 -3.61 4.92 31.53
C LEU A 419 -3.41 4.94 33.06
N SER A 420 -4.27 4.26 33.82
CA SER A 420 -4.13 4.09 35.27
C SER A 420 -3.21 2.92 35.68
N MET A 421 -2.69 2.15 34.72
CA MET A 421 -1.77 1.05 35.02
C MET A 421 -0.44 1.57 35.56
N ASP A 422 0.24 0.71 36.33
CA ASP A 422 1.59 1.01 36.79
C ASP A 422 2.54 1.28 35.61
N GLN A 423 3.38 2.30 35.74
CA GLN A 423 4.25 2.76 34.65
C GLN A 423 5.22 1.66 34.18
N SER A 424 5.67 0.76 35.07
CA SER A 424 6.53 -0.36 34.66
C SER A 424 5.78 -1.37 33.79
N GLN A 425 4.50 -1.59 34.08
CA GLN A 425 3.64 -2.46 33.28
C GLN A 425 3.32 -1.83 31.93
N LEU A 426 2.97 -0.54 31.92
CA LEU A 426 2.68 0.19 30.68
C LEU A 426 3.91 0.25 29.78
N LYS A 427 5.09 0.53 30.34
CA LYS A 427 6.36 0.49 29.61
C LYS A 427 6.60 -0.86 28.94
N ARG A 428 6.43 -1.97 29.68
CA ARG A 428 6.55 -3.33 29.10
C ARG A 428 5.52 -3.63 28.02
N ILE A 429 4.32 -3.05 28.11
CA ILE A 429 3.32 -3.16 27.05
C ILE A 429 3.83 -2.46 25.79
N LEU A 430 4.31 -1.22 25.90
CA LEU A 430 4.82 -0.45 24.77
C LEU A 430 6.09 -1.05 24.16
N GLU A 431 6.95 -1.67 24.96
CA GLU A 431 8.11 -2.43 24.44
C GLU A 431 7.69 -3.61 23.53
N ASN A 432 6.47 -4.13 23.66
CA ASN A 432 5.93 -5.13 22.71
C ASN A 432 5.44 -4.54 21.39
N HIS A 433 5.37 -3.21 21.29
CA HIS A 433 4.93 -2.48 20.09
C HIS A 433 6.12 -1.97 19.26
N ILE A 434 7.35 -2.34 19.61
CA ILE A 434 8.56 -1.95 18.90
C ILE A 434 9.28 -3.24 18.48
N LEU A 435 9.49 -3.40 17.18
CA LEU A 435 10.25 -4.52 16.61
C LEU A 435 11.69 -4.09 16.31
N LEU A 436 12.63 -5.04 16.38
CA LEU A 436 14.07 -4.84 16.25
C LEU A 436 14.60 -4.74 14.80
N SER A 437 13.70 -4.70 13.81
CA SER A 437 14.05 -4.61 12.39
C SER A 437 12.98 -3.81 11.65
N LYS A 438 13.36 -3.22 10.51
CA LYS A 438 12.42 -2.60 9.57
C LYS A 438 11.67 -3.70 8.83
N ILE A 439 10.36 -3.76 9.02
CA ILE A 439 9.44 -4.71 8.39
C ILE A 439 8.37 -3.87 7.73
N THR A 440 8.32 -3.90 6.41
CA THR A 440 7.26 -3.22 5.67
C THR A 440 6.02 -4.12 5.57
N LEU A 441 4.90 -3.55 5.13
CA LEU A 441 3.66 -4.32 4.97
C LEU A 441 3.83 -5.49 3.98
N SER A 442 4.66 -5.32 2.94
CA SER A 442 4.96 -6.35 1.95
C SER A 442 5.84 -7.48 2.46
N ASP A 443 6.59 -7.25 3.54
CA ASP A 443 7.49 -8.26 4.13
C ASP A 443 6.74 -9.22 5.05
N LEU A 444 5.50 -8.87 5.44
CA LEU A 444 4.68 -9.67 6.35
C LEU A 444 4.10 -10.90 5.65
N TYR A 445 4.31 -12.08 6.25
CA TYR A 445 3.72 -13.34 5.78
C TYR A 445 3.05 -14.13 6.91
N HIS A 446 2.14 -15.04 6.54
CA HIS A 446 1.36 -15.80 7.51
C HIS A 446 2.25 -16.71 8.38
N GLY A 447 2.11 -16.60 9.70
CA GLY A 447 2.86 -17.38 10.67
C GLY A 447 4.25 -16.83 10.98
N GLN A 448 4.62 -15.66 10.45
CA GLN A 448 5.88 -15.01 10.76
C GLN A 448 5.98 -14.69 12.26
N ARG A 449 7.17 -14.88 12.81
CA ARG A 449 7.51 -14.57 14.20
C ARG A 449 8.34 -13.31 14.24
N LEU A 450 7.89 -12.33 15.01
CA LEU A 450 8.46 -11.00 15.09
C LEU A 450 9.01 -10.76 16.49
N ASN A 451 10.26 -10.33 16.59
CA ASN A 451 10.92 -10.09 17.86
C ASN A 451 10.70 -8.64 18.30
N THR A 452 10.17 -8.48 19.51
CA THR A 452 9.97 -7.17 20.13
C THR A 452 11.20 -6.76 20.95
N ILE A 453 11.34 -5.47 21.26
CA ILE A 453 12.47 -5.01 22.09
C ILE A 453 12.41 -5.53 23.54
N SER A 454 11.23 -5.90 24.03
CA SER A 454 11.03 -6.58 25.32
C SER A 454 11.54 -8.03 25.34
N GLY A 455 11.97 -8.58 24.19
CA GLY A 455 12.37 -9.98 24.03
C GLY A 455 11.21 -10.96 23.85
N ASN A 456 9.97 -10.46 23.77
CA ASN A 456 8.82 -11.32 23.42
C ASN A 456 8.77 -11.57 21.91
N VAL A 457 8.13 -12.68 21.55
CA VAL A 457 7.85 -13.02 20.16
C VAL A 457 6.36 -12.82 19.91
N VAL A 458 6.03 -12.03 18.89
CA VAL A 458 4.66 -11.80 18.44
C VAL A 458 4.46 -12.41 17.05
N ARG A 459 3.31 -13.03 16.80
CA ARG A 459 3.03 -13.77 15.55
C ARG A 459 2.18 -12.93 14.60
N ALA A 460 2.53 -12.95 13.32
CA ALA A 460 1.73 -12.32 12.26
C ALA A 460 0.73 -13.31 11.65
N PHE A 461 -0.52 -12.89 11.54
CA PHE A 461 -1.63 -13.60 10.93
C PHE A 461 -2.16 -12.80 9.74
N ILE A 462 -1.97 -13.33 8.54
CA ILE A 462 -2.50 -12.75 7.30
C ILE A 462 -3.84 -13.41 6.99
N TYR A 463 -4.89 -12.59 6.90
CA TYR A 463 -6.24 -12.96 6.47
C TYR A 463 -6.52 -12.35 5.09
N ARG A 464 -7.69 -12.65 4.52
CA ARG A 464 -8.10 -12.11 3.21
C ARG A 464 -8.18 -10.59 3.18
N THR A 465 -8.66 -9.98 4.26
CA THR A 465 -8.96 -8.54 4.34
C THR A 465 -8.27 -7.84 5.51
N ALA A 466 -7.45 -8.56 6.29
CA ALA A 466 -6.82 -8.05 7.49
C ALA A 466 -5.42 -8.65 7.69
N VAL A 467 -4.55 -7.88 8.33
CA VAL A 467 -3.25 -8.33 8.83
C VAL A 467 -3.25 -8.08 10.33
N CYS A 468 -2.95 -9.10 11.12
CA CYS A 468 -2.97 -9.00 12.58
C CYS A 468 -1.66 -9.50 13.18
N ILE A 469 -1.23 -8.85 14.26
CA ILE A 469 -0.07 -9.24 15.05
C ILE A 469 -0.59 -9.59 16.44
N GLU A 470 -0.45 -10.86 16.81
CA GLU A 470 -1.13 -11.46 17.97
C GLU A 470 -2.65 -11.15 17.95
N ASN A 471 -3.16 -10.49 18.99
CA ASN A 471 -4.57 -10.15 19.17
C ASN A 471 -5.00 -8.84 18.49
N ALA A 472 -4.06 -8.07 17.93
CA ALA A 472 -4.33 -6.74 17.41
C ALA A 472 -4.19 -6.71 15.89
N CYS A 473 -5.16 -6.11 15.19
CA CYS A 473 -5.11 -5.99 13.73
C CYS A 473 -4.63 -4.60 13.30
N MET A 474 -3.90 -4.58 12.18
CA MET A 474 -3.43 -3.38 11.52
C MET A 474 -4.60 -2.61 10.90
N LEU A 475 -4.45 -1.28 10.88
CA LEU A 475 -5.31 -0.37 10.15
C LEU A 475 -4.59 0.11 8.89
N ARG A 476 -5.36 0.74 7.99
CA ARG A 476 -4.78 1.44 6.84
C ARG A 476 -3.90 2.60 7.32
N GLY A 477 -2.90 2.95 6.51
CA GLY A 477 -1.98 4.05 6.79
C GLY A 477 -0.62 3.61 7.31
N SER A 478 -0.14 2.43 6.92
CA SER A 478 1.27 2.07 7.14
C SER A 478 2.17 3.07 6.42
N LYS A 479 3.30 3.43 7.05
CA LYS A 479 4.28 4.39 6.52
C LYS A 479 5.67 3.79 6.61
N GLU A 480 6.53 4.19 5.70
CA GLU A 480 7.93 3.80 5.67
C GLU A 480 8.81 5.04 5.78
N GLY A 481 9.83 4.97 6.61
CA GLY A 481 10.82 6.02 6.81
C GLY A 481 12.25 5.53 6.65
N SER A 482 13.19 6.42 6.93
CA SER A 482 14.62 6.20 6.68
C SER A 482 15.18 5.05 7.51
N ASN A 483 14.81 4.95 8.78
CA ASN A 483 15.27 3.91 9.71
C ASN A 483 14.16 3.00 10.23
N GLY A 484 13.02 2.92 9.55
CA GLY A 484 11.95 2.04 10.03
C GLY A 484 10.63 2.11 9.32
N ALA A 485 9.66 1.36 9.84
CA ALA A 485 8.28 1.34 9.38
C ALA A 485 7.31 1.60 10.54
N LEU A 486 6.17 2.21 10.22
CA LEU A 486 5.07 2.43 11.14
C LEU A 486 3.84 1.67 10.65
N HIS A 487 3.26 0.86 11.53
CA HIS A 487 2.03 0.13 11.32
C HIS A 487 0.98 0.59 12.33
N PRO A 488 -0.05 1.35 11.92
CA PRO A 488 -1.15 1.70 12.80
C PRO A 488 -1.91 0.46 13.26
N MET A 489 -2.11 0.31 14.57
CA MET A 489 -2.79 -0.83 15.18
C MET A 489 -4.15 -0.40 15.75
N LYS A 490 -5.14 -1.29 15.66
CA LYS A 490 -6.48 -1.05 16.22
C LYS A 490 -6.50 -1.09 17.75
N SER A 491 -5.66 -1.93 18.36
CA SER A 491 -5.64 -2.15 19.81
C SER A 491 -4.22 -2.46 20.30
N LEU A 492 -4.04 -2.52 21.62
CA LEU A 492 -2.78 -2.93 22.24
C LEU A 492 -2.50 -4.42 21.99
N ILE A 493 -1.23 -4.73 21.70
CA ILE A 493 -0.68 -6.07 21.55
C ILE A 493 -0.44 -6.68 22.93
N LYS A 494 -0.96 -7.90 23.11
CA LYS A 494 -0.82 -8.72 24.30
C LYS A 494 -0.20 -10.07 23.89
N PRO A 495 1.14 -10.20 23.99
CA PRO A 495 1.80 -11.45 23.63
C PRO A 495 1.30 -12.62 24.48
N ALA A 496 1.02 -13.76 23.83
CA ALA A 496 0.65 -14.97 24.54
C ALA A 496 1.85 -15.54 25.31
N LYS A 497 1.63 -15.91 26.59
CA LYS A 497 2.69 -16.40 27.49
C LYS A 497 2.58 -17.90 27.80
N THR A 498 1.38 -18.46 27.66
CA THR A 498 1.02 -19.80 28.11
C THR A 498 0.36 -20.59 26.98
N THR A 499 0.42 -21.92 27.05
CA THR A 499 -0.25 -22.81 26.07
C THR A 499 -1.76 -22.84 26.29
N MET A 500 -2.51 -23.33 25.30
CA MET A 500 -3.97 -23.49 25.42
C MET A 500 -4.33 -24.35 26.63
N TYR A 501 -3.59 -25.43 26.88
CA TYR A 501 -3.76 -26.28 28.06
C TYR A 501 -3.67 -25.49 29.37
N GLN A 502 -2.65 -24.63 29.51
CA GLN A 502 -2.46 -23.82 30.72
C GLN A 502 -3.58 -22.78 30.89
N VAL A 503 -4.00 -22.13 29.80
CA VAL A 503 -5.13 -21.18 29.83
C VAL A 503 -6.40 -21.88 30.31
N LEU A 504 -6.74 -23.03 29.72
CA LEU A 504 -7.93 -23.80 30.09
C LEU A 504 -7.84 -24.39 31.51
N LYS A 505 -6.66 -24.88 31.92
CA LYS A 505 -6.47 -25.48 33.26
C LYS A 505 -6.62 -24.46 34.39
N ASN A 506 -6.20 -23.22 34.17
CA ASN A 506 -6.27 -22.16 35.16
C ASN A 506 -7.70 -21.58 35.29
N ASP A 507 -8.59 -21.85 34.34
CA ASP A 507 -9.99 -21.46 34.38
C ASP A 507 -10.87 -22.66 34.76
N GLY A 508 -11.47 -22.61 35.96
CA GLY A 508 -12.31 -23.68 36.51
C GLY A 508 -13.54 -24.03 35.65
N ARG A 509 -13.92 -23.18 34.70
CA ARG A 509 -15.04 -23.41 33.78
C ARG A 509 -14.80 -24.54 32.77
N PHE A 510 -13.57 -25.04 32.60
CA PHE A 510 -13.25 -26.07 31.58
C PHE A 510 -12.93 -27.46 32.15
N ARG A 511 -13.21 -27.70 33.44
CA ARG A 511 -12.87 -28.96 34.12
C ARG A 511 -13.44 -30.21 33.42
N ILE A 512 -14.71 -30.17 33.00
CA ILE A 512 -15.35 -31.31 32.33
C ILE A 512 -14.72 -31.52 30.94
N PHE A 513 -14.51 -30.45 30.18
CA PHE A 513 -13.89 -30.51 28.87
C PHE A 513 -12.47 -31.11 28.93
N LEU A 514 -11.64 -30.68 29.88
CA LEU A 514 -10.29 -31.23 30.06
C LEU A 514 -10.32 -32.71 30.44
N SER A 515 -11.25 -33.15 31.28
CA SER A 515 -11.43 -34.57 31.64
C SER A 515 -11.86 -35.44 30.45
N LEU A 516 -12.71 -34.91 29.56
CA LEU A 516 -13.09 -35.59 28.31
C LEU A 516 -11.91 -35.66 27.32
N MET A 517 -11.13 -34.59 27.20
CA MET A 517 -9.91 -34.57 26.38
C MET A 517 -8.88 -35.59 26.86
N GLU A 518 -8.74 -35.76 28.18
CA GLU A 518 -7.89 -36.81 28.78
C GLU A 518 -8.43 -38.21 28.48
N SER A 519 -9.74 -38.44 28.67
CA SER A 519 -10.39 -39.73 28.38
C SER A 519 -10.30 -40.14 26.89
N ALA A 520 -10.21 -39.17 25.99
CA ALA A 520 -10.09 -39.38 24.55
C ALA A 520 -8.63 -39.48 24.05
N ASP A 521 -7.64 -39.35 24.95
CA ASP A 521 -6.21 -39.26 24.63
C ASP A 521 -5.87 -38.10 23.69
N LEU A 522 -6.50 -36.94 23.91
CA LEU A 522 -6.32 -35.71 23.11
C LEU A 522 -5.67 -34.57 23.92
N LEU A 523 -5.31 -34.79 25.19
CA LEU A 523 -4.78 -33.74 26.05
C LEU A 523 -3.47 -33.14 25.52
N GLU A 524 -2.65 -33.94 24.83
CA GLU A 524 -1.40 -33.48 24.22
C GLU A 524 -1.62 -32.47 23.08
N LEU A 525 -2.76 -32.52 22.37
CA LEU A 525 -3.12 -31.53 21.35
C LEU A 525 -3.15 -30.10 21.91
N LEU A 526 -3.58 -29.94 23.17
CA LEU A 526 -3.64 -28.64 23.83
C LEU A 526 -2.27 -28.12 24.28
N LYS A 527 -1.26 -28.99 24.35
CA LYS A 527 0.11 -28.66 24.77
C LYS A 527 1.08 -28.54 23.59
N GLN A 528 0.82 -29.28 22.51
CA GLN A 528 1.67 -29.36 21.34
C GLN A 528 1.87 -27.99 20.70
N GLU A 529 3.09 -27.73 20.22
CA GLU A 529 3.37 -26.56 19.39
C GLU A 529 2.58 -26.60 18.09
N GLY A 530 2.13 -25.43 17.64
CA GLY A 530 1.37 -25.33 16.41
C GLY A 530 0.56 -24.05 16.34
N SER A 531 -0.39 -24.03 15.43
CA SER A 531 -1.34 -22.94 15.23
C SER A 531 -2.72 -23.56 15.16
N TYR A 532 -3.46 -23.45 16.26
CA TYR A 532 -4.78 -24.04 16.40
C TYR A 532 -5.81 -22.99 16.81
N THR A 533 -7.05 -23.25 16.44
CA THR A 533 -8.23 -22.54 16.96
C THR A 533 -9.09 -23.58 17.66
N VAL A 534 -9.37 -23.38 18.95
CA VAL A 534 -10.23 -24.26 19.74
C VAL A 534 -11.47 -23.52 20.20
N PHE A 535 -12.64 -24.12 19.96
CA PHE A 535 -13.90 -23.71 20.55
C PHE A 535 -14.10 -24.49 21.85
N ALA A 536 -13.74 -23.93 23.00
CA ALA A 536 -13.72 -24.65 24.27
C ALA A 536 -15.10 -24.57 24.97
N PRO A 537 -15.83 -25.69 25.14
CA PRO A 537 -17.09 -25.71 25.85
C PRO A 537 -16.88 -25.56 27.37
N THR A 538 -17.63 -24.66 28.00
CA THR A 538 -17.66 -24.53 29.47
C THR A 538 -18.39 -25.70 30.12
N ASN A 539 -18.26 -25.84 31.44
CA ASN A 539 -18.99 -26.83 32.23
C ASN A 539 -20.52 -26.72 32.04
N ASP A 540 -21.03 -25.51 31.77
CA ASP A 540 -22.45 -25.27 31.49
C ASP A 540 -22.93 -25.98 30.22
N ALA A 541 -22.05 -26.19 29.24
CA ALA A 541 -22.36 -26.94 28.03
C ALA A 541 -22.71 -28.42 28.32
N PHE A 542 -22.29 -28.92 29.48
CA PHE A 542 -22.54 -30.28 29.97
C PHE A 542 -23.60 -30.31 31.09
N GLN A 543 -24.30 -29.21 31.33
CA GLN A 543 -25.30 -29.13 32.37
C GLN A 543 -26.45 -30.11 32.11
N GLY A 544 -26.86 -30.82 33.16
CA GLY A 544 -27.92 -31.82 33.07
C GLY A 544 -27.46 -33.21 32.64
N LEU A 545 -26.15 -33.45 32.51
CA LEU A 545 -25.60 -34.81 32.38
C LEU A 545 -25.44 -35.48 33.75
N THR A 546 -25.89 -36.73 33.84
CA THR A 546 -25.62 -37.61 34.98
C THR A 546 -24.23 -38.26 34.84
N PRO A 547 -23.65 -38.83 35.91
CA PRO A 547 -22.42 -39.62 35.81
C PRO A 547 -22.56 -40.78 34.80
N LYS A 548 -23.75 -41.36 34.67
CA LYS A 548 -24.06 -42.39 33.67
C LYS A 548 -24.01 -41.83 32.24
N ASP A 549 -24.49 -40.61 32.02
CA ASP A 549 -24.42 -39.95 30.72
C ASP A 549 -22.96 -39.63 30.33
N LEU A 550 -22.14 -39.19 31.28
CA LEU A 550 -20.70 -38.97 31.06
C LEU A 550 -19.99 -40.29 30.74
N ALA A 551 -20.30 -41.37 31.47
CA ALA A 551 -19.80 -42.71 31.16
C ALA A 551 -20.27 -43.19 29.77
N LEU A 552 -21.47 -42.79 29.34
CA LEU A 552 -21.97 -43.10 28.01
C LEU A 552 -21.16 -42.39 26.91
N LEU A 553 -20.84 -41.10 27.10
CA LEU A 553 -19.97 -40.34 26.18
C LEU A 553 -18.56 -40.94 26.09
N THR A 554 -18.00 -41.41 27.21
CA THR A 554 -16.67 -42.01 27.24
C THR A 554 -16.65 -43.48 26.84
N SER A 555 -17.81 -44.14 26.74
CA SER A 555 -17.90 -45.56 26.33
C SER A 555 -17.47 -45.80 24.88
N ASP A 556 -17.63 -44.80 24.00
CA ASP A 556 -17.23 -44.86 22.60
C ASP A 556 -16.16 -43.79 22.35
N VAL A 557 -14.89 -44.18 22.46
CA VAL A 557 -13.75 -43.29 22.29
C VAL A 557 -13.72 -42.68 20.88
N ASN A 558 -14.16 -43.41 19.85
CA ASN A 558 -14.17 -42.88 18.48
C ASN A 558 -15.25 -41.81 18.29
N ALA A 559 -16.43 -42.02 18.88
CA ALA A 559 -17.47 -40.99 18.94
C ALA A 559 -16.97 -39.75 19.71
N LEU A 560 -16.37 -39.95 20.88
CA LEU A 560 -15.85 -38.87 21.72
C LEU A 560 -14.76 -38.08 20.99
N ARG A 561 -13.78 -38.76 20.38
CA ARG A 561 -12.73 -38.11 19.57
C ARG A 561 -13.34 -37.31 18.42
N THR A 562 -14.35 -37.86 17.75
CA THR A 562 -15.05 -37.15 16.67
C THR A 562 -15.69 -35.85 17.17
N ILE A 563 -16.40 -35.89 18.30
CA ILE A 563 -17.03 -34.70 18.89
C ILE A 563 -15.97 -33.66 19.30
N LEU A 564 -14.93 -34.09 20.01
CA LEU A 564 -13.89 -33.19 20.53
C LEU A 564 -13.07 -32.57 19.40
N LEU A 565 -12.63 -33.35 18.41
CA LEU A 565 -11.84 -32.84 17.28
C LEU A 565 -12.63 -31.91 16.35
N TYR A 566 -13.96 -31.92 16.39
CA TYR A 566 -14.79 -30.94 15.69
C TYR A 566 -14.71 -29.54 16.32
N HIS A 567 -14.24 -29.42 17.57
CA HIS A 567 -14.00 -28.13 18.21
C HIS A 567 -12.63 -27.53 17.85
N PHE A 568 -11.78 -28.25 17.10
CA PHE A 568 -10.45 -27.81 16.73
C PHE A 568 -10.35 -27.54 15.23
N SER A 569 -9.70 -26.45 14.86
CA SER A 569 -9.26 -26.15 13.49
C SER A 569 -7.77 -25.88 13.48
N ASN A 570 -7.10 -26.23 12.38
CA ASN A 570 -5.74 -25.77 12.11
C ASN A 570 -5.77 -24.30 11.70
N GLY A 571 -4.74 -23.54 12.07
CA GLY A 571 -4.67 -22.09 11.90
C GLY A 571 -5.20 -21.32 13.11
N VAL A 572 -4.76 -20.06 13.24
CA VAL A 572 -5.25 -19.12 14.26
C VAL A 572 -6.27 -18.19 13.60
N PHE A 573 -7.51 -18.21 14.08
CA PHE A 573 -8.59 -17.36 13.58
C PHE A 573 -9.12 -16.49 14.72
N ILE A 574 -8.73 -15.21 14.74
CA ILE A 574 -9.21 -14.23 15.72
C ILE A 574 -10.37 -13.43 15.14
N ASN A 575 -11.29 -12.96 15.99
CA ASN A 575 -12.50 -12.24 15.57
C ASN A 575 -12.17 -11.01 14.73
N GLN A 576 -11.17 -10.22 15.14
CA GLN A 576 -10.77 -9.01 14.42
C GLN A 576 -10.15 -9.28 13.04
N GLY A 577 -9.69 -10.51 12.77
CA GLY A 577 -9.15 -10.91 11.48
C GLY A 577 -10.23 -11.32 10.47
N LEU A 578 -11.45 -11.57 10.93
CA LEU A 578 -12.57 -11.98 10.10
C LEU A 578 -13.25 -10.78 9.45
N GLU A 579 -13.70 -10.97 8.21
CA GLU A 579 -14.54 -9.98 7.53
C GLU A 579 -15.95 -9.97 8.15
N GLY A 580 -16.40 -8.79 8.57
CA GLY A 580 -17.71 -8.62 9.21
C GLY A 580 -18.86 -8.95 8.25
N GLY A 581 -19.85 -9.70 8.75
CA GLY A 581 -21.02 -10.11 7.97
C GLY A 581 -20.78 -11.25 6.97
N VAL A 582 -19.56 -11.81 6.92
CA VAL A 582 -19.20 -12.92 6.03
C VAL A 582 -19.03 -14.22 6.81
N THR A 583 -19.69 -15.29 6.37
CA THR A 583 -19.52 -16.63 6.94
C THR A 583 -18.23 -17.27 6.43
N ASN A 584 -17.28 -17.51 7.32
CA ASN A 584 -16.03 -18.19 7.07
C ASN A 584 -16.17 -19.69 7.37
N LEU A 585 -15.72 -20.55 6.47
CA LEU A 585 -15.75 -22.00 6.67
C LEU A 585 -14.38 -22.47 7.18
N LEU A 586 -14.33 -22.94 8.42
CA LEU A 586 -13.12 -23.48 9.02
C LEU A 586 -13.14 -25.01 8.99
N LYS A 587 -12.18 -25.61 8.30
CA LYS A 587 -12.06 -27.07 8.28
C LYS A 587 -11.50 -27.57 9.62
N THR A 588 -12.31 -28.32 10.33
CA THR A 588 -11.90 -28.89 11.63
C THR A 588 -10.92 -30.04 11.47
N ILE A 589 -10.23 -30.42 12.55
CA ILE A 589 -9.37 -31.60 12.58
C ILE A 589 -10.20 -32.88 12.36
N GLN A 590 -11.47 -32.88 12.79
CA GLN A 590 -12.40 -33.98 12.50
C GLN A 590 -12.73 -34.09 11.00
N GLY A 591 -12.69 -32.99 10.25
CA GLY A 591 -12.82 -32.96 8.79
C GLY A 591 -14.01 -32.17 8.25
N HIS A 592 -15.10 -32.04 9.01
CA HIS A 592 -16.25 -31.19 8.65
C HIS A 592 -15.95 -29.71 8.94
N ASN A 593 -16.71 -28.82 8.32
CA ASN A 593 -16.50 -27.38 8.48
C ASN A 593 -17.30 -26.81 9.66
N LEU A 594 -16.70 -25.84 10.36
CA LEU A 594 -17.39 -24.89 11.24
C LEU A 594 -17.74 -23.63 10.44
N GLN A 595 -18.90 -23.06 10.70
CA GLN A 595 -19.34 -21.79 10.13
C GLN A 595 -19.07 -20.67 11.13
N LEU A 596 -18.10 -19.82 10.83
CA LEU A 596 -17.68 -18.73 11.69
C LEU A 596 -18.15 -17.39 11.13
N LEU A 597 -18.84 -16.58 11.93
CA LEU A 597 -19.39 -15.30 11.48
C LEU A 597 -19.07 -14.22 12.51
N SER A 598 -18.46 -13.12 12.08
CA SER A 598 -18.27 -11.92 12.91
C SER A 598 -19.39 -10.92 12.63
N VAL A 599 -20.15 -10.53 13.65
CA VAL A 599 -21.24 -9.54 13.55
C VAL A 599 -21.22 -8.65 14.78
N ASN A 600 -21.35 -7.33 14.64
CA ASN A 600 -21.47 -6.40 15.78
C ASN A 600 -20.40 -6.58 16.86
N ASN A 601 -19.16 -6.88 16.47
CA ASN A 601 -18.04 -7.16 17.37
C ASN A 601 -18.24 -8.42 18.26
N SER A 602 -19.19 -9.30 17.94
CA SER A 602 -19.28 -10.67 18.46
C SER A 602 -18.87 -11.68 17.39
N ILE A 603 -18.51 -12.87 17.84
CA ILE A 603 -18.21 -14.01 16.97
C ILE A 603 -19.27 -15.10 17.20
N HIS A 604 -19.75 -15.68 16.12
CA HIS A 604 -20.69 -16.78 16.11
C HIS A 604 -20.06 -17.99 15.45
N VAL A 605 -20.30 -19.18 16.01
CA VAL A 605 -19.88 -20.47 15.47
C VAL A 605 -21.09 -21.37 15.28
N ASN A 606 -21.35 -21.83 14.06
CA ASN A 606 -22.58 -22.55 13.68
C ASN A 606 -23.85 -21.83 14.19
N SER A 607 -23.89 -20.51 14.01
CA SER A 607 -24.95 -19.60 14.49
C SER A 607 -25.04 -19.41 16.02
N LEU A 608 -24.20 -20.08 16.81
CA LEU A 608 -24.14 -19.93 18.26
C LEU A 608 -23.24 -18.77 18.67
N ASN A 609 -23.65 -18.00 19.66
CA ASN A 609 -22.83 -16.91 20.20
C ASN A 609 -21.64 -17.45 21.00
N VAL A 610 -20.48 -16.81 20.84
CA VAL A 610 -19.25 -17.08 21.59
C VAL A 610 -19.04 -15.94 22.59
N PRO A 611 -19.34 -16.12 23.89
CA PRO A 611 -19.29 -15.04 24.88
C PRO A 611 -17.90 -14.45 25.13
N ASP A 612 -16.88 -15.31 25.24
CA ASP A 612 -15.48 -14.88 25.44
C ASP A 612 -14.66 -15.41 24.26
N PHE A 613 -13.92 -14.56 23.57
CA PHE A 613 -13.19 -14.93 22.35
C PHE A 613 -11.81 -14.26 22.31
N ASP A 614 -10.99 -14.67 21.34
CA ASP A 614 -9.62 -14.17 21.13
C ASP A 614 -8.71 -14.36 22.35
N LEU A 615 -8.91 -15.44 23.12
CA LEU A 615 -8.01 -15.80 24.21
C LEU A 615 -6.73 -16.41 23.63
N MET A 616 -5.71 -15.57 23.50
CA MET A 616 -4.45 -15.95 22.86
C MET A 616 -3.62 -16.91 23.71
N ALA A 617 -3.11 -17.96 23.07
CA ALA A 617 -2.17 -18.93 23.62
C ALA A 617 -0.95 -19.09 22.71
N THR A 618 0.18 -19.58 23.25
CA THR A 618 1.44 -19.73 22.50
C THR A 618 1.32 -20.69 21.31
N ASN A 619 0.38 -21.63 21.37
CA ASN A 619 0.09 -22.61 20.32
C ASN A 619 -1.27 -22.41 19.63
N GLY A 620 -2.01 -21.32 19.90
CA GLY A 620 -3.30 -21.11 19.26
C GLY A 620 -4.15 -19.96 19.81
N VAL A 621 -5.44 -20.02 19.53
CA VAL A 621 -6.47 -19.14 20.10
C VAL A 621 -7.64 -19.97 20.63
N ILE A 622 -8.18 -19.56 21.78
CA ILE A 622 -9.35 -20.17 22.39
C ILE A 622 -10.56 -19.24 22.23
N HIS A 623 -11.67 -19.82 21.81
CA HIS A 623 -13.00 -19.23 21.75
C HIS A 623 -13.92 -20.00 22.69
N VAL A 624 -14.52 -19.35 23.67
CA VAL A 624 -15.33 -20.00 24.71
C VAL A 624 -16.76 -20.18 24.22
N VAL A 625 -17.26 -21.42 24.25
CA VAL A 625 -18.64 -21.74 23.84
C VAL A 625 -19.44 -22.30 25.01
N LYS A 626 -20.76 -22.05 25.01
CA LYS A 626 -21.69 -22.59 26.02
C LYS A 626 -22.39 -23.87 25.58
N ASN A 627 -22.02 -24.40 24.41
CA ASN A 627 -22.67 -25.54 23.78
C ASN A 627 -21.61 -26.48 23.21
N ILE A 628 -21.91 -27.77 23.20
CA ILE A 628 -21.10 -28.75 22.46
C ILE A 628 -21.41 -28.59 20.97
N LEU A 629 -20.36 -28.45 20.17
CA LEU A 629 -20.42 -28.39 18.72
C LEU A 629 -20.45 -29.80 18.12
N TYR A 630 -21.30 -29.99 17.12
CA TYR A 630 -21.43 -31.25 16.39
C TYR A 630 -21.70 -31.00 14.90
N PRO A 631 -21.15 -31.82 13.97
CA PRO A 631 -21.44 -31.69 12.55
C PRO A 631 -22.87 -32.14 12.26
N GLY A 632 -23.73 -31.26 11.74
CA GLY A 632 -25.16 -31.54 11.56
C GLY A 632 -25.47 -32.65 10.55
N ASP A 633 -24.56 -32.92 9.61
CA ASP A 633 -24.66 -33.94 8.57
C ASP A 633 -24.10 -35.31 8.98
N LEU A 634 -23.34 -35.37 10.08
CA LEU A 634 -22.77 -36.60 10.61
C LEU A 634 -23.84 -37.41 11.35
N PRO A 635 -24.15 -38.65 10.93
CA PRO A 635 -25.16 -39.45 11.61
C PRO A 635 -24.65 -40.05 12.92
N VAL A 636 -25.60 -40.38 13.80
CA VAL A 636 -25.40 -41.18 15.01
C VAL A 636 -25.99 -42.57 14.78
N GLY A 637 -25.26 -43.63 15.16
CA GLY A 637 -25.71 -45.01 14.96
C GLY A 637 -26.35 -45.71 16.15
N ARG A 638 -26.10 -45.20 17.36
CA ARG A 638 -26.67 -45.74 18.60
C ARG A 638 -27.79 -44.85 19.14
N GLU A 639 -28.90 -45.46 19.56
CA GLU A 639 -30.07 -44.74 20.05
C GLU A 639 -29.82 -44.04 21.40
N ASP A 640 -29.04 -44.65 22.28
CA ASP A 640 -28.67 -44.09 23.58
C ASP A 640 -27.80 -42.84 23.43
N LEU A 641 -26.82 -42.87 22.52
CA LEU A 641 -26.00 -41.71 22.16
C LEU A 641 -26.82 -40.63 21.47
N LEU A 642 -27.76 -41.00 20.60
CA LEU A 642 -28.69 -40.03 19.98
C LEU A 642 -29.53 -39.32 21.04
N ALA A 643 -30.11 -40.06 21.99
CA ALA A 643 -30.91 -39.49 23.08
C ALA A 643 -30.08 -38.52 23.93
N LEU A 644 -28.82 -38.88 24.20
CA LEU A 644 -27.90 -38.03 24.93
C LEU A 644 -27.51 -36.76 24.16
N LEU A 645 -27.12 -36.89 22.90
CA LEU A 645 -26.74 -35.74 22.07
C LEU A 645 -27.93 -34.80 21.83
N LYS A 646 -29.16 -35.31 21.71
CA LYS A 646 -30.38 -34.48 21.65
C LYS A 646 -30.62 -33.65 22.92
N ARG A 647 -30.17 -34.11 24.10
CA ARG A 647 -30.24 -33.34 25.35
C ARG A 647 -29.20 -32.21 25.38
N LEU A 648 -28.01 -32.46 24.82
CA LEU A 648 -26.88 -31.53 24.80
C LEU A 648 -26.97 -30.50 23.68
N ILE A 649 -27.45 -30.90 22.51
CA ILE A 649 -27.39 -30.15 21.26
C ILE A 649 -28.80 -29.82 20.82
N LYS A 650 -29.33 -28.71 21.34
CA LYS A 650 -30.71 -28.27 21.08
C LYS A 650 -30.87 -27.42 19.82
N TYR A 651 -29.76 -26.99 19.22
CA TYR A 651 -29.73 -26.01 18.14
C TYR A 651 -29.69 -26.64 16.73
N LEU A 652 -29.56 -27.96 16.62
CA LEU A 652 -29.58 -28.68 15.34
C LEU A 652 -30.33 -30.01 15.45
N GLN A 653 -30.89 -30.47 14.33
CA GLN A 653 -31.47 -31.81 14.23
C GLN A 653 -30.39 -32.83 13.93
N ILE A 654 -30.23 -33.82 14.81
CA ILE A 654 -29.21 -34.87 14.67
C ILE A 654 -29.73 -35.97 13.76
N LYS A 655 -28.97 -36.28 12.71
CA LYS A 655 -29.26 -37.39 11.81
C LYS A 655 -28.99 -38.72 12.52
N TYR A 656 -29.91 -39.67 12.36
CA TYR A 656 -29.75 -41.03 12.89
C TYR A 656 -29.70 -42.04 11.74
N VAL A 657 -28.72 -42.93 11.75
CA VAL A 657 -28.58 -44.03 10.79
C VAL A 657 -28.21 -45.28 11.56
N SER A 658 -29.14 -46.21 11.72
CA SER A 658 -28.93 -47.44 12.49
C SER A 658 -27.69 -48.20 12.01
N GLY A 659 -26.86 -48.66 12.95
CA GLY A 659 -25.63 -49.40 12.66
C GLY A 659 -24.44 -48.55 12.22
N TYR A 660 -24.56 -47.22 12.16
CA TYR A 660 -23.43 -46.34 11.87
C TYR A 660 -22.35 -46.41 12.97
N THR A 661 -21.10 -46.59 12.58
CA THR A 661 -19.94 -46.59 13.48
C THR A 661 -18.99 -45.45 13.15
N TYR A 662 -18.46 -44.79 14.18
CA TYR A 662 -17.45 -43.76 14.01
C TYR A 662 -16.14 -44.38 13.56
N ARG A 663 -15.55 -43.83 12.50
CA ARG A 663 -14.22 -44.23 12.03
C ARG A 663 -13.18 -43.80 13.05
N GLU A 664 -12.17 -44.64 13.25
CA GLU A 664 -11.01 -44.26 14.04
C GLU A 664 -10.28 -43.10 13.33
N ILE A 665 -10.01 -42.03 14.09
CA ILE A 665 -9.26 -40.88 13.59
C ILE A 665 -7.80 -41.11 13.99
N PRO A 666 -6.88 -41.34 13.04
CA PRO A 666 -5.48 -41.57 13.36
C PRO A 666 -4.89 -40.32 14.01
N LEU A 667 -4.42 -40.46 15.26
CA LEU A 667 -3.78 -39.39 16.03
C LEU A 667 -2.32 -39.18 15.62
N THR A 668 -1.94 -39.55 14.40
CA THR A 668 -0.57 -39.44 13.88
C THR A 668 -0.05 -38.00 13.88
N PHE A 669 -0.94 -37.01 13.95
CA PHE A 669 -0.58 -35.59 14.10
C PHE A 669 -0.20 -35.17 15.53
N MET A 670 -0.55 -35.95 16.56
CA MET A 670 -0.29 -35.64 17.98
C MET A 670 1.06 -36.15 18.49
N ARG A 671 1.71 -37.07 17.77
CA ARG A 671 3.05 -37.53 18.16
C ARG A 671 4.06 -36.45 17.76
N PRO A 672 4.78 -35.82 18.72
CA PRO A 672 5.85 -34.93 18.36
C PRO A 672 6.95 -35.77 17.71
N ASP A 673 7.26 -35.48 16.45
CA ASP A 673 8.54 -35.86 15.88
C ASP A 673 9.63 -35.05 16.60
N VAL A 674 10.09 -35.53 17.77
CA VAL A 674 11.16 -34.91 18.55
C VAL A 674 12.40 -34.85 17.66
N THR A 675 12.67 -33.67 17.09
CA THR A 675 13.77 -33.52 16.13
C THR A 675 14.58 -32.24 16.25
N HIS A 676 14.41 -31.39 17.28
CA HIS A 676 15.20 -30.15 17.34
C HIS A 676 15.66 -29.81 18.76
N VAL A 677 16.96 -30.05 19.04
CA VAL A 677 17.68 -29.42 20.16
C VAL A 677 18.63 -28.38 19.55
N THR A 678 18.29 -27.11 19.72
CA THR A 678 19.14 -25.97 19.35
C THR A 678 19.78 -25.43 20.62
N ARG A 679 21.11 -25.53 20.75
CA ARG A 679 21.88 -24.89 21.82
C ARG A 679 22.69 -23.77 21.17
N ILE A 680 22.31 -22.52 21.43
CA ILE A 680 23.10 -21.34 21.08
C ILE A 680 24.16 -21.21 22.16
N ILE A 681 25.44 -21.23 21.80
CA ILE A 681 26.55 -20.95 22.72
C ILE A 681 27.12 -19.60 22.29
N GLU A 682 26.77 -18.55 23.01
CA GLU A 682 27.43 -17.25 22.91
C GLU A 682 28.65 -17.24 23.86
N GLY A 683 29.83 -16.92 23.33
CA GLY A 683 31.02 -16.60 24.13
C GLY A 683 32.28 -17.43 23.80
N GLN A 684 33.26 -16.75 23.19
CA GLN A 684 34.70 -17.06 23.01
C GLN A 684 35.11 -18.40 22.34
N PRO A 685 36.27 -18.44 21.61
CA PRO A 685 36.52 -19.48 20.62
C PRO A 685 36.89 -20.83 21.25
N ILE A 686 36.00 -21.82 21.12
CA ILE A 686 36.20 -23.21 21.57
C ILE A 686 36.79 -24.03 20.42
N THR A 687 37.93 -24.69 20.64
CA THR A 687 38.69 -25.46 19.62
C THR A 687 38.23 -26.90 19.41
N LYS A 688 37.23 -27.41 20.15
CA LYS A 688 36.68 -28.77 19.99
C LYS A 688 35.22 -28.87 20.46
N VAL A 689 34.33 -29.35 19.60
CA VAL A 689 32.92 -29.65 19.96
C VAL A 689 32.58 -31.07 19.51
N THR A 690 32.28 -31.95 20.47
CA THR A 690 31.82 -33.33 20.26
C THR A 690 30.35 -33.44 20.68
N ARG A 691 29.48 -34.02 19.84
CA ARG A 691 28.09 -34.34 20.21
C ARG A 691 27.84 -35.82 19.94
N VAL A 692 27.52 -36.56 20.99
CA VAL A 692 27.10 -37.98 20.97
C VAL A 692 25.60 -38.00 21.25
N ILE A 693 24.85 -38.86 20.56
CA ILE A 693 23.42 -39.08 20.80
C ILE A 693 23.27 -40.58 21.09
N GLU A 694 22.86 -40.92 22.31
CA GLU A 694 22.64 -42.30 22.77
C GLU A 694 21.11 -42.54 22.87
N GLY A 695 20.59 -43.52 22.12
CA GLY A 695 19.16 -43.96 22.16
C GLY A 695 18.47 -44.06 20.77
N GLU A 696 17.28 -44.69 20.71
CA GLU A 696 16.47 -44.93 19.49
C GLU A 696 15.34 -43.88 19.27
N PRO A 697 15.58 -42.80 18.49
CA PRO A 697 14.53 -41.85 18.08
C PRO A 697 13.86 -42.27 16.75
N SER A 698 12.54 -42.06 16.62
CA SER A 698 11.81 -42.34 15.38
C SER A 698 12.28 -41.46 14.21
N ILE A 699 12.47 -40.16 14.39
CA ILE A 699 13.02 -39.28 13.35
C ILE A 699 14.14 -38.43 13.93
N THR A 700 15.23 -38.21 13.19
CA THR A 700 16.27 -37.24 13.58
C THR A 700 16.43 -36.14 12.52
N LYS A 701 16.28 -34.87 12.92
CA LYS A 701 16.72 -33.70 12.14
C LYS A 701 17.79 -32.95 12.91
N VAL A 702 18.91 -32.65 12.26
CA VAL A 702 19.96 -31.84 12.89
C VAL A 702 20.35 -30.76 11.91
N THR A 703 20.14 -29.52 12.32
CA THR A 703 20.58 -28.31 11.61
C THR A 703 21.72 -27.69 12.41
N ARG A 704 22.86 -27.46 11.76
CA ARG A 704 23.97 -26.70 12.34
C ARG A 704 24.22 -25.51 11.43
N VAL A 705 23.99 -24.31 11.95
CA VAL A 705 24.32 -23.02 11.32
C VAL A 705 25.55 -22.48 12.06
N ILE A 706 26.54 -21.99 11.32
CA ILE A 706 27.75 -21.36 11.86
C ILE A 706 27.82 -20.00 11.19
N GLU A 707 27.68 -18.92 11.95
CA GLU A 707 27.77 -17.54 11.47
C GLU A 707 29.08 -16.91 12.00
N GLY A 708 29.85 -16.28 11.10
CA GLY A 708 31.16 -15.66 11.36
C GLY A 708 32.35 -16.47 10.82
N GLU A 709 33.49 -15.81 10.57
CA GLU A 709 34.75 -16.44 10.08
C GLU A 709 35.28 -17.49 11.07
N PRO A 710 35.13 -18.80 10.79
CA PRO A 710 35.43 -19.82 11.78
C PRO A 710 36.72 -20.57 11.41
N SER A 711 37.79 -20.43 12.19
CA SER A 711 39.00 -21.26 12.09
C SER A 711 38.81 -22.64 12.73
N ILE A 712 37.87 -23.44 12.22
CA ILE A 712 37.54 -24.77 12.78
C ILE A 712 38.42 -25.85 12.14
N THR A 713 39.25 -26.54 12.94
CA THR A 713 40.19 -27.57 12.45
C THR A 713 39.64 -29.00 12.43
N LYS A 714 38.59 -29.36 13.20
CA LYS A 714 38.01 -30.72 13.18
C LYS A 714 36.58 -30.79 13.71
N VAL A 715 35.68 -31.44 12.96
CA VAL A 715 34.29 -31.73 13.39
C VAL A 715 34.00 -33.23 13.23
N THR A 716 33.53 -33.86 14.31
CA THR A 716 33.14 -35.28 14.35
C THR A 716 31.71 -35.42 14.87
N ARG A 717 30.89 -36.24 14.19
CA ARG A 717 29.54 -36.63 14.65
C ARG A 717 29.40 -38.14 14.58
N VAL A 718 28.95 -38.74 15.69
CA VAL A 718 28.66 -40.18 15.86
C VAL A 718 27.19 -40.32 16.26
N ILE A 719 26.50 -41.31 15.69
CA ILE A 719 25.12 -41.67 16.00
C ILE A 719 25.11 -43.18 16.20
N GLU A 720 24.67 -43.64 17.37
CA GLU A 720 24.58 -45.07 17.74
C GLU A 720 23.08 -45.43 17.90
N GLY A 721 22.54 -46.35 17.08
CA GLY A 721 21.13 -46.83 17.13
C GLY A 721 20.38 -46.84 15.77
N GLU A 722 19.17 -47.42 15.71
CA GLU A 722 18.32 -47.57 14.49
C GLU A 722 17.20 -46.49 14.37
N PRO A 723 17.44 -45.33 13.73
CA PRO A 723 16.39 -44.32 13.51
C PRO A 723 15.55 -44.61 12.26
N SER A 724 14.23 -44.42 12.32
CA SER A 724 13.36 -44.69 11.15
C SER A 724 13.50 -43.65 10.04
N ILE A 725 13.77 -42.37 10.31
CA ILE A 725 14.12 -41.37 9.27
C ILE A 725 15.22 -40.41 9.75
N THR A 726 16.24 -40.12 8.93
CA THR A 726 17.22 -39.05 9.25
C THR A 726 17.31 -37.95 8.18
N LYS A 727 17.24 -36.67 8.59
CA LYS A 727 17.49 -35.48 7.73
C LYS A 727 18.59 -34.61 8.31
N VAL A 728 19.71 -34.52 7.61
CA VAL A 728 20.83 -33.65 8.02
C VAL A 728 20.93 -32.49 7.05
N THR A 729 20.84 -31.27 7.59
CA THR A 729 21.03 -30.04 6.81
C THR A 729 22.17 -29.25 7.43
N ARG A 730 23.18 -28.93 6.63
CA ARG A 730 24.31 -28.09 7.05
C ARG A 730 24.36 -26.92 6.07
N VAL A 731 24.25 -25.72 6.62
CA VAL A 731 24.40 -24.44 5.91
C VAL A 731 25.64 -23.78 6.49
N ILE A 732 26.51 -23.30 5.61
CA ILE A 732 27.74 -22.58 5.95
C ILE A 732 27.71 -21.34 5.07
N GLU A 733 27.73 -20.16 5.68
CA GLU A 733 27.75 -18.87 5.00
C GLU A 733 29.08 -18.16 5.38
N GLY A 734 29.84 -17.68 4.38
CA GLY A 734 31.18 -17.08 4.51
C GLY A 734 32.26 -17.78 3.67
N GLU A 735 33.53 -17.37 3.76
CA GLU A 735 34.69 -18.05 3.12
C GLU A 735 35.34 -19.08 4.09
N PRO A 736 35.00 -20.38 4.03
CA PRO A 736 35.48 -21.37 4.98
C PRO A 736 36.84 -21.97 4.59
N SER A 737 37.81 -21.98 5.51
CA SER A 737 39.02 -22.81 5.43
C SER A 737 38.86 -24.11 6.26
N ILE A 738 38.13 -25.09 5.72
CA ILE A 738 37.85 -26.36 6.44
C ILE A 738 38.80 -27.47 5.97
N THR A 739 39.58 -28.05 6.90
CA THR A 739 40.59 -29.08 6.57
C THR A 739 40.09 -30.54 6.68
N LYS A 740 39.14 -30.89 7.57
CA LYS A 740 38.63 -32.28 7.66
C LYS A 740 37.23 -32.42 8.27
N VAL A 741 36.35 -33.16 7.58
CA VAL A 741 34.99 -33.50 8.06
C VAL A 741 34.79 -35.03 8.04
N THR A 742 34.33 -35.60 9.16
CA THR A 742 34.07 -37.06 9.31
C THR A 742 32.68 -37.33 9.87
N ARG A 743 31.93 -38.25 9.24
CA ARG A 743 30.60 -38.74 9.70
C ARG A 743 30.62 -40.27 9.75
N VAL A 744 30.21 -40.82 10.89
CA VAL A 744 30.02 -42.27 11.13
C VAL A 744 28.56 -42.51 11.51
N ILE A 745 27.95 -43.57 10.97
CA ILE A 745 26.59 -44.02 11.26
C ILE A 745 26.66 -45.55 11.35
N GLU A 746 26.19 -46.13 12.45
CA GLU A 746 26.13 -47.58 12.69
C GLU A 746 24.64 -47.99 12.85
N GLY A 747 24.13 -48.91 12.02
CA GLY A 747 22.73 -49.44 12.06
C GLY A 747 21.96 -49.39 10.72
N GLU A 748 20.73 -49.96 10.65
CA GLU A 748 19.86 -50.02 9.45
C GLU A 748 18.77 -48.90 9.39
N PRO A 749 19.01 -47.74 8.73
CA PRO A 749 18.01 -46.67 8.64
C PRO A 749 17.07 -46.83 7.43
N SER A 750 15.76 -46.70 7.65
CA SER A 750 14.74 -46.74 6.60
C SER A 750 14.38 -45.35 6.04
N ILE A 751 15.21 -44.83 5.12
CA ILE A 751 15.07 -43.56 4.35
C ILE A 751 15.73 -42.31 4.99
N THR A 752 16.77 -41.78 4.33
CA THR A 752 17.54 -40.58 4.78
C THR A 752 17.73 -39.52 3.68
N LYS A 753 17.17 -38.31 3.84
CA LYS A 753 17.39 -37.16 2.93
C LYS A 753 18.55 -36.32 3.44
N VAL A 754 19.65 -36.26 2.70
CA VAL A 754 20.78 -35.37 3.01
C VAL A 754 20.73 -34.18 2.06
N THR A 755 20.75 -32.96 2.62
CA THR A 755 20.84 -31.73 1.82
C THR A 755 22.00 -30.90 2.37
N ARG A 756 22.96 -30.63 1.49
CA ARG A 756 24.10 -29.75 1.77
C ARG A 756 23.97 -28.58 0.80
N VAL A 757 23.94 -27.37 1.36
CA VAL A 757 24.00 -26.11 0.62
C VAL A 757 25.27 -25.41 1.10
N ILE A 758 26.08 -24.98 0.14
CA ILE A 758 27.28 -24.17 0.37
C ILE A 758 27.12 -23.00 -0.58
N GLU A 759 27.18 -21.78 -0.04
CA GLU A 759 27.16 -20.54 -0.80
C GLU A 759 28.48 -19.81 -0.52
N GLY A 760 29.26 -19.51 -1.57
CA GLY A 760 30.61 -18.90 -1.50
C GLY A 760 31.73 -19.76 -2.11
N GLU A 761 32.92 -19.17 -2.34
CA GLU A 761 34.12 -19.85 -2.90
C GLU A 761 34.82 -20.74 -1.84
N PRO A 762 34.71 -22.09 -1.90
CA PRO A 762 35.18 -22.94 -0.82
C PRO A 762 36.54 -23.59 -1.13
N SER A 763 37.48 -23.56 -0.17
CA SER A 763 38.72 -24.36 -0.21
C SER A 763 38.58 -25.60 0.69
N VAL A 764 38.23 -26.75 0.12
CA VAL A 764 37.99 -28.00 0.88
C VAL A 764 38.97 -29.09 0.46
N THR A 765 39.78 -29.60 1.40
CA THR A 765 40.85 -30.57 1.09
C THR A 765 40.48 -32.05 1.28
N LYS A 766 39.59 -32.42 2.23
CA LYS A 766 39.18 -33.84 2.40
C LYS A 766 37.81 -34.05 3.07
N VAL A 767 36.98 -34.90 2.47
CA VAL A 767 35.68 -35.34 3.02
C VAL A 767 35.63 -36.88 3.10
N THR A 768 35.25 -37.42 4.26
CA THR A 768 35.13 -38.88 4.47
C THR A 768 33.78 -39.24 5.11
N ARG A 769 33.08 -40.24 4.52
CA ARG A 769 31.81 -40.80 5.02
C ARG A 769 31.94 -42.31 5.13
N VAL A 770 31.59 -42.86 6.31
CA VAL A 770 31.53 -44.30 6.59
C VAL A 770 30.09 -44.64 7.02
N ILE A 771 29.54 -45.73 6.49
CA ILE A 771 28.21 -46.26 6.81
C ILE A 771 28.35 -47.78 6.88
N GLU A 772 27.90 -48.39 7.98
CA GLU A 772 27.89 -49.85 8.18
C GLU A 772 26.44 -50.29 8.44
N GLY A 773 25.87 -51.15 7.56
CA GLY A 773 24.48 -51.66 7.62
C GLY A 773 23.75 -51.64 6.25
N GLU A 774 22.51 -52.17 6.16
CA GLU A 774 21.67 -52.17 4.94
C GLU A 774 20.71 -50.94 4.86
N PRO A 775 21.05 -49.87 4.12
CA PRO A 775 20.21 -48.67 4.04
C PRO A 775 19.21 -48.70 2.86
N THR A 776 17.98 -48.24 3.09
CA THR A 776 17.02 -47.90 2.02
C THR A 776 17.01 -46.37 1.79
N PHE A 777 17.16 -45.89 0.53
CA PHE A 777 17.23 -44.45 0.20
C PHE A 777 16.19 -44.03 -0.86
N ASN A 778 15.39 -42.99 -0.56
CA ASN A 778 14.43 -42.45 -1.53
C ASN A 778 14.93 -41.24 -2.35
N LYS A 779 15.81 -40.37 -1.82
CA LYS A 779 16.32 -39.19 -2.57
C LYS A 779 17.57 -38.56 -1.97
N VAL A 780 18.60 -38.34 -2.79
CA VAL A 780 19.79 -37.53 -2.45
C VAL A 780 19.83 -36.29 -3.35
N THR A 781 20.07 -35.10 -2.77
CA THR A 781 20.17 -33.84 -3.52
C THR A 781 21.34 -33.01 -2.99
N ARG A 782 22.21 -32.58 -3.91
CA ARG A 782 23.35 -31.71 -3.65
C ARG A 782 23.23 -30.49 -4.57
N LEU A 783 23.24 -29.30 -3.97
CA LEU A 783 23.30 -28.02 -4.66
C LEU A 783 24.61 -27.34 -4.27
N ILE A 784 25.34 -26.83 -5.25
CA ILE A 784 26.57 -26.05 -5.06
C ILE A 784 26.43 -24.87 -6.00
N GLU A 785 26.56 -23.66 -5.48
CA GLU A 785 26.57 -22.42 -6.26
C GLU A 785 27.92 -21.73 -6.03
N GLY A 786 28.68 -21.47 -7.11
CA GLY A 786 30.05 -20.93 -7.10
C GLY A 786 31.11 -21.81 -7.77
N GLU A 787 32.31 -21.27 -8.08
CA GLU A 787 33.44 -22.01 -8.68
C GLU A 787 34.22 -22.81 -7.61
N PRO A 788 34.23 -24.16 -7.63
CA PRO A 788 34.79 -24.94 -6.53
C PRO A 788 36.18 -25.53 -6.81
N SER A 789 37.11 -25.42 -5.84
CA SER A 789 38.34 -26.20 -5.79
C SER A 789 38.20 -27.38 -4.81
N ILE A 790 38.00 -28.60 -5.33
CA ILE A 790 37.82 -29.82 -4.51
C ILE A 790 38.86 -30.85 -4.93
N THR A 791 39.71 -31.32 -4.00
CA THR A 791 40.82 -32.24 -4.34
C THR A 791 40.55 -33.73 -4.05
N LYS A 792 39.65 -34.12 -3.12
CA LYS A 792 39.29 -35.56 -2.93
C LYS A 792 37.98 -35.81 -2.16
N VAL A 793 37.18 -36.77 -2.62
CA VAL A 793 35.99 -37.31 -1.92
C VAL A 793 36.12 -38.82 -1.80
N THR A 794 35.84 -39.40 -0.62
CA THR A 794 35.87 -40.87 -0.41
C THR A 794 34.62 -41.32 0.36
N ARG A 795 33.95 -42.36 -0.14
CA ARG A 795 32.73 -42.95 0.45
C ARG A 795 32.95 -44.46 0.61
N VAL A 796 32.66 -44.98 1.80
CA VAL A 796 32.69 -46.43 2.12
C VAL A 796 31.29 -46.82 2.59
N ILE A 797 30.74 -47.91 2.06
CA ILE A 797 29.43 -48.48 2.42
C ILE A 797 29.63 -49.99 2.45
N ASP A 798 29.28 -50.64 3.56
CA ASP A 798 29.18 -52.11 3.67
C ASP A 798 27.72 -52.50 3.91
N GLY A 799 27.10 -53.22 2.96
CA GLY A 799 25.68 -53.66 2.97
C GLY A 799 24.97 -53.52 1.60
N VAL A 800 23.84 -54.21 1.38
CA VAL A 800 23.07 -54.20 0.11
C VAL A 800 22.07 -53.04 0.07
N PRO A 801 22.18 -52.04 -0.83
CA PRO A 801 21.31 -50.85 -0.83
C PRO A 801 20.13 -50.94 -1.82
N SER A 802 18.98 -50.32 -1.49
CA SER A 802 17.91 -50.01 -2.45
C SER A 802 17.76 -48.48 -2.64
N ILE A 803 17.91 -47.99 -3.89
CA ILE A 803 17.92 -46.56 -4.23
C ILE A 803 16.91 -46.28 -5.34
N THR A 804 15.98 -45.33 -5.18
CA THR A 804 14.98 -45.03 -6.24
C THR A 804 15.24 -43.76 -7.08
N LYS A 805 15.99 -42.73 -6.61
CA LYS A 805 16.34 -41.55 -7.45
C LYS A 805 17.45 -40.64 -6.90
N VAL A 806 18.33 -40.16 -7.77
CA VAL A 806 19.35 -39.13 -7.49
C VAL A 806 19.11 -37.91 -8.39
N THR A 807 19.31 -36.68 -7.89
CA THR A 807 19.22 -35.45 -8.72
C THR A 807 20.33 -34.46 -8.35
N ARG A 808 21.05 -33.97 -9.36
CA ARG A 808 22.13 -32.98 -9.27
C ARG A 808 21.78 -31.79 -10.16
N VAL A 809 21.86 -30.57 -9.63
CA VAL A 809 21.68 -29.32 -10.40
C VAL A 809 22.93 -28.46 -10.17
N ILE A 810 23.52 -27.96 -11.25
CA ILE A 810 24.65 -27.03 -11.28
C ILE A 810 24.21 -25.94 -12.27
N GLU A 811 24.09 -24.69 -11.81
CA GLU A 811 23.82 -23.54 -12.69
C GLU A 811 25.02 -22.60 -12.68
N SER A 812 25.50 -22.24 -13.87
CA SER A 812 26.60 -21.28 -14.09
C SER A 812 26.08 -20.09 -14.88
N LYS A 813 26.25 -18.85 -14.39
CA LYS A 813 26.03 -17.63 -15.18
C LYS A 813 27.34 -17.22 -15.86
N CYS A 814 27.35 -17.11 -17.20
CA CYS A 814 28.47 -16.60 -17.98
C CYS A 814 28.69 -15.10 -17.72
N VAL A 815 29.95 -14.71 -17.52
CA VAL A 815 30.43 -13.32 -17.48
C VAL A 815 31.11 -13.00 -18.81
N PHE A 816 30.83 -11.83 -19.39
CA PHE A 816 31.56 -11.27 -20.54
C PHE A 816 32.33 -10.04 -20.03
N GLU A 817 33.66 -10.08 -20.10
CA GLU A 817 34.53 -8.92 -19.89
C GLU A 817 35.50 -8.81 -21.09
N MET A 818 35.61 -7.63 -21.68
CA MET A 818 36.38 -7.35 -22.91
C MET A 818 37.80 -6.86 -22.58
N VAL A 819 38.84 -7.56 -23.06
CA VAL A 819 40.15 -6.96 -23.37
C VAL A 819 40.79 -7.65 -24.60
N GLY A 820 41.04 -6.88 -25.68
CA GLY A 820 42.15 -7.05 -26.64
C GLY A 820 42.22 -8.26 -27.61
N LEU A 821 41.80 -8.04 -28.87
CA LEU A 821 42.28 -8.60 -30.17
C LEU A 821 42.77 -10.08 -30.26
N TYR A 822 41.86 -11.04 -30.50
CA TYR A 822 41.78 -11.94 -31.69
C TYR A 822 40.67 -13.01 -31.46
N PHE A 823 39.94 -13.34 -32.52
CA PHE A 823 38.65 -14.08 -32.56
C PHE A 823 38.73 -15.61 -32.30
N GLY A 824 37.65 -16.22 -31.78
CA GLY A 824 37.49 -17.69 -31.76
C GLY A 824 36.26 -18.31 -31.06
N LEU A 825 35.08 -18.11 -31.65
CA LEU A 825 33.78 -18.84 -31.63
C LEU A 825 33.41 -20.05 -30.68
N THR A 826 32.12 -20.02 -30.29
CA THR A 826 31.10 -21.12 -30.18
C THR A 826 30.96 -22.07 -28.95
N CYS A 827 29.96 -21.73 -28.11
CA CYS A 827 28.80 -22.49 -27.58
C CYS A 827 28.81 -24.03 -27.47
N LEU A 828 28.28 -24.60 -26.36
CA LEU A 828 27.30 -25.72 -26.41
C LEU A 828 26.63 -26.05 -25.05
N ILE A 829 25.32 -26.26 -25.11
CA ILE A 829 24.39 -26.58 -24.02
C ILE A 829 24.35 -28.11 -23.75
N LYS A 830 24.13 -28.47 -22.46
CA LYS A 830 23.59 -29.72 -21.88
C LYS A 830 24.24 -31.08 -22.22
N GLN A 831 24.55 -31.81 -21.16
CA GLN A 831 24.25 -33.25 -21.11
C GLN A 831 23.75 -33.67 -19.72
N THR A 832 22.50 -34.14 -19.66
CA THR A 832 21.88 -34.89 -18.56
C THR A 832 22.34 -36.35 -18.61
N PHE A 833 22.70 -36.94 -17.46
CA PHE A 833 22.86 -38.40 -17.31
C PHE A 833 21.66 -38.97 -16.53
N TRP A 834 20.95 -39.91 -17.16
CA TRP A 834 20.07 -40.88 -16.51
C TRP A 834 20.72 -42.26 -16.71
N GLU A 835 21.07 -42.94 -15.62
CA GLU A 835 21.39 -44.37 -15.65
C GLU A 835 20.27 -45.11 -14.93
N SER A 836 19.73 -46.14 -15.58
CA SER A 836 18.72 -47.05 -15.07
C SER A 836 19.26 -48.47 -15.16
N TYR A 837 19.29 -49.20 -14.04
CA TYR A 837 19.34 -50.67 -14.01
C TYR A 837 18.56 -51.19 -12.79
N PHE A 838 18.00 -52.38 -12.98
CA PHE A 838 16.98 -53.11 -12.20
C PHE A 838 17.15 -53.14 -10.68
#